data_AF-A0A183URC4-F1
#
_entry.id   AF-A0A183URC4-F1
#
_cell.length_a   1.000
_cell.length_b   1.000
_cell.length_c   1.000
_cell.angle_alpha   90.00
_cell.angle_beta   90.00
_cell.angle_gamma   90.00
#
_symmetry.space_group_name_H-M   'P 1'
#
loop_
_entity.id
_entity.type
_entity.pdbx_description
1 polymer ?
#
loop_
_entity_poly.entity_id
_entity_poly.type
_entity_poly.pdbx_seq_one_letter_code
_entity_poly.pdbx_strand_id
1 'polypeptide(L)'
;MDRRGRLVGVPRLNEQLLGCSSAPLSCPSNAFFITPTGSIFAVNARFRMALWDESMATLHDENILREMRQLGTKPSEQELSAWLGSMRSLKTMAALNEALDLLLITERELQIAQLAQMTDAIREFFDSQSKLKGSTPGRALLVRLATVSQLLNVYAHLCALNATLPNRTRQEDSDELGPIASKFSLTDAALKLCVKRIADCSMQCDSGTEEPLSIFEFMTHFTISSRMSAGADGPENWSKIEMQKYSPQLGGFIFCAVLMGRCSVQHFTTHTVSLLGVSQIDLLELFCAYWLHPPQGTPVFYLPRVLSGCEESEGNSESTEGWEEVELSLEVWDLLLRHLQCMALMRTLPNCPSMAITDLLNAGCSYYREQLIPTVDVPVRSGCVYMFQVGVWAATQKVAPGALHAALGDRQGTSGELSEWCAKIGELSAALPMSLKRELVMCDCAWECMSAWFKERENNFVLLEHALQYVSLLEESPRLQHGMCLLLWENFLRERLIDVYNLLNKAGRFPRERLLKREMGISDSHLVTLVGKCRIMLRSLCNAVRDLDRYVNRRATYEDFVLALTQLAPERHSDANKEPLSDVASRQKAVNYHLVLHHIHLATVIELQLSVCDEDERLKPSMLFDEVGIQALFVPFHTHPLIPIAEVDLAVRERRQLFLEKCVSMLDGALGDNKQKWDLIVNLVVDWELDRDELRICEIVKLCSEQRIADAEKLIPVVEGRGRLADRLFKLAVAQFRNYLATTPEVLESAERLSLVTNRLSVCLSAESNDVAPSCAPSREVIASLLKLVNTLLVTSAYSTRRSEQVTLVAEMENVLRCAV
;
A
#
# COMPACT_ATOMS: atom_id res chain seq x y z
N MET A 1 -44.13 26.37 -47.95
CA MET A 1 -45.57 26.37 -47.64
C MET A 1 -46.36 26.49 -48.94
N ASP A 2 -47.51 25.83 -49.10
CA ASP A 2 -48.45 26.16 -50.19
C ASP A 2 -49.41 27.30 -49.79
N ARG A 3 -50.22 27.79 -50.75
CA ARG A 3 -51.15 28.93 -50.61
C ARG A 3 -52.28 28.76 -49.58
N ARG A 4 -52.37 27.63 -48.87
CA ARG A 4 -53.23 27.42 -47.68
C ARG A 4 -52.43 27.25 -46.38
N GLY A 5 -51.15 27.64 -46.37
CA GLY A 5 -50.34 27.68 -45.15
C GLY A 5 -49.89 26.31 -44.63
N ARG A 6 -49.79 25.29 -45.49
CA ARG A 6 -49.19 23.99 -45.12
C ARG A 6 -47.74 23.90 -45.57
N LEU A 7 -46.84 23.54 -44.65
CA LEU A 7 -45.41 23.38 -44.90
C LEU A 7 -45.18 22.13 -45.76
N VAL A 8 -44.74 22.34 -47.01
CA VAL A 8 -44.20 21.29 -47.88
C VAL A 8 -42.74 21.10 -47.47
N GLY A 9 -42.36 19.85 -47.19
CA GLY A 9 -41.19 19.48 -46.40
C GLY A 9 -39.83 20.03 -46.87
N VAL A 10 -38.94 20.21 -45.90
CA VAL A 10 -37.51 20.44 -46.08
C VAL A 10 -36.77 19.26 -45.41
N PRO A 11 -35.85 18.57 -46.08
CA PRO A 11 -35.15 17.43 -45.52
C PRO A 11 -34.11 17.92 -44.52
N ARG A 12 -34.11 17.35 -43.30
CA ARG A 12 -33.25 17.60 -42.10
C ARG A 12 -33.91 18.39 -40.96
N LEU A 13 -35.05 17.91 -40.46
CA LEU A 13 -35.67 18.41 -39.23
C LEU A 13 -35.97 17.30 -38.20
N ASN A 14 -35.24 16.18 -38.25
CA ASN A 14 -35.41 15.08 -37.29
C ASN A 14 -34.87 15.39 -35.88
N GLU A 15 -34.06 16.45 -35.70
CA GLU A 15 -33.43 16.74 -34.39
C GLU A 15 -34.14 17.82 -33.57
N GLN A 16 -35.20 18.44 -34.09
CA GLN A 16 -35.91 19.52 -33.38
C GLN A 16 -37.44 19.40 -33.39
N LEU A 17 -37.98 18.28 -33.89
CA LEU A 17 -39.37 17.90 -33.62
C LEU A 17 -39.48 17.32 -32.20
N LEU A 18 -40.55 17.70 -31.52
CA LEU A 18 -40.82 17.43 -30.11
C LEU A 18 -40.70 15.94 -29.76
N GLY A 19 -39.92 15.65 -28.71
CA GLY A 19 -39.79 14.32 -28.10
C GLY A 19 -38.48 13.63 -28.43
N CYS A 20 -37.72 13.28 -27.38
CA CYS A 20 -36.49 12.47 -27.38
C CYS A 20 -35.18 13.19 -27.75
N SER A 21 -34.54 13.82 -26.76
CA SER A 21 -33.08 13.77 -26.62
C SER A 21 -32.70 13.97 -25.16
N SER A 22 -31.88 13.06 -24.62
CA SER A 22 -31.40 13.00 -23.24
C SER A 22 -30.01 13.65 -23.05
N ALA A 23 -29.68 14.69 -23.82
CA ALA A 23 -28.38 15.36 -23.76
C ALA A 23 -28.43 16.65 -22.91
N PRO A 24 -27.36 16.98 -22.16
CA PRO A 24 -27.30 18.18 -21.30
C PRO A 24 -27.15 19.48 -22.13
N LEU A 25 -27.87 20.54 -21.72
CA LEU A 25 -28.13 21.78 -22.48
C LEU A 25 -27.00 22.82 -22.38
N SER A 26 -26.49 23.32 -23.52
CA SER A 26 -25.63 24.52 -23.57
C SER A 26 -26.02 25.58 -24.62
N CYS A 27 -27.19 25.52 -25.26
CA CYS A 27 -27.62 26.59 -26.17
C CYS A 27 -29.12 26.93 -26.08
N PRO A 28 -29.51 28.22 -26.05
CA PRO A 28 -30.91 28.63 -26.11
C PRO A 28 -31.45 28.44 -27.54
N SER A 29 -32.54 27.68 -27.67
CA SER A 29 -33.26 27.53 -28.94
C SER A 29 -34.01 28.83 -29.30
N ASN A 30 -33.60 29.46 -30.40
CA ASN A 30 -34.25 30.66 -30.95
C ASN A 30 -35.53 30.28 -31.72
N ALA A 31 -36.64 30.99 -31.49
CA ALA A 31 -37.85 30.87 -32.30
C ALA A 31 -37.94 32.08 -33.24
N PHE A 32 -38.22 31.83 -34.53
CA PHE A 32 -38.40 32.88 -35.53
C PHE A 32 -39.85 32.90 -35.98
N PHE A 33 -40.47 34.08 -36.04
CA PHE A 33 -41.81 34.23 -36.61
C PHE A 33 -41.78 35.28 -37.73
N ILE A 34 -42.65 35.07 -38.73
CA ILE A 34 -42.75 35.91 -39.92
C ILE A 34 -44.09 36.63 -39.89
N THR A 35 -44.07 37.96 -40.00
CA THR A 35 -45.31 38.75 -40.09
C THR A 35 -46.00 38.55 -41.45
N PRO A 36 -47.30 38.86 -41.57
CA PRO A 36 -48.03 38.78 -42.84
C PRO A 36 -47.44 39.68 -43.95
N THR A 37 -46.58 40.64 -43.60
CA THR A 37 -45.83 41.51 -44.53
C THR A 37 -44.48 40.94 -44.96
N GLY A 38 -44.10 39.75 -44.50
CA GLY A 38 -42.87 39.04 -44.90
C GLY A 38 -41.62 39.35 -44.09
N SER A 39 -41.74 40.04 -42.95
CA SER A 39 -40.60 40.40 -42.09
C SER A 39 -40.34 39.30 -41.05
N ILE A 40 -39.09 38.86 -40.89
CA ILE A 40 -38.71 37.79 -39.95
C ILE A 40 -38.17 38.39 -38.66
N PHE A 41 -38.74 38.02 -37.51
CA PHE A 41 -38.28 38.43 -36.18
C PHE A 41 -37.80 37.21 -35.38
N ALA A 42 -36.68 37.38 -34.68
CA ALA A 42 -36.09 36.37 -33.81
C ALA A 42 -36.46 36.66 -32.35
N VAL A 43 -37.15 35.73 -31.69
CA VAL A 43 -37.43 35.79 -30.25
C VAL A 43 -36.54 34.77 -29.56
N ASN A 44 -35.67 35.27 -28.69
CA ASN A 44 -34.78 34.45 -27.88
C ASN A 44 -35.45 34.18 -26.53
N ALA A 45 -36.23 33.10 -26.45
CA ALA A 45 -36.94 32.71 -25.25
C ALA A 45 -36.80 31.19 -25.04
N ARG A 46 -36.56 30.75 -23.80
CA ARG A 46 -36.49 29.33 -23.41
C ARG A 46 -37.90 28.70 -23.42
N PHE A 47 -38.50 28.63 -24.59
CA PHE A 47 -39.93 28.35 -24.78
C PHE A 47 -40.33 26.89 -24.47
N ARG A 48 -39.37 25.98 -24.25
CA ARG A 48 -39.65 24.57 -23.92
C ARG A 48 -40.11 24.34 -22.47
N MET A 49 -40.05 25.32 -21.58
CA MET A 49 -40.48 25.16 -20.17
C MET A 49 -41.92 25.62 -19.89
N ALA A 50 -42.54 26.37 -20.80
CA ALA A 50 -43.81 27.07 -20.54
C ALA A 50 -45.08 26.29 -20.94
N LEU A 51 -44.96 25.09 -21.52
CA LEU A 51 -46.10 24.35 -22.09
C LEU A 51 -46.24 22.91 -21.59
N TRP A 52 -45.64 22.55 -20.45
CA TRP A 52 -45.87 21.27 -19.78
C TRP A 52 -46.58 21.48 -18.44
N ASP A 53 -47.78 20.91 -18.28
CA ASP A 53 -48.54 20.92 -17.02
C ASP A 53 -47.72 20.34 -15.85
N GLU A 54 -46.82 19.40 -16.12
CA GLU A 54 -45.86 18.86 -15.14
C GLU A 54 -44.91 19.94 -14.60
N SER A 55 -44.51 20.95 -15.40
CA SER A 55 -43.56 22.01 -14.98
C SER A 55 -44.20 23.03 -14.03
N MET A 56 -45.50 23.29 -14.15
CA MET A 56 -46.24 24.16 -13.23
C MET A 56 -46.49 23.47 -11.89
N ALA A 57 -46.75 22.16 -11.89
CA ALA A 57 -46.86 21.37 -10.67
C ALA A 57 -45.51 21.28 -9.93
N THR A 58 -44.40 21.06 -10.64
CA THR A 58 -43.07 21.03 -10.01
C THR A 58 -42.64 22.39 -9.47
N LEU A 59 -42.89 23.49 -10.19
CA LEU A 59 -42.57 24.84 -9.70
C LEU A 59 -43.45 25.27 -8.50
N HIS A 60 -44.73 24.85 -8.51
CA HIS A 60 -45.64 25.01 -7.37
C HIS A 60 -45.12 24.26 -6.15
N ASP A 61 -44.79 22.98 -6.32
CA ASP A 61 -44.27 22.13 -5.26
C ASP A 61 -42.90 22.59 -4.74
N GLU A 62 -42.00 23.07 -5.61
CA GLU A 62 -40.69 23.62 -5.21
C GLU A 62 -40.83 24.87 -4.33
N ASN A 63 -41.83 25.72 -4.60
CA ASN A 63 -42.10 26.89 -3.76
C ASN A 63 -42.65 26.48 -2.39
N ILE A 64 -43.56 25.50 -2.36
CA ILE A 64 -44.08 24.94 -1.11
C ILE A 64 -42.97 24.26 -0.30
N LEU A 65 -42.10 23.48 -0.93
CA LEU A 65 -40.94 22.87 -0.27
C LEU A 65 -39.99 23.93 0.29
N ARG A 66 -39.82 25.07 -0.41
CA ARG A 66 -39.01 26.20 0.10
C ARG A 66 -39.61 26.80 1.38
N GLU A 67 -40.93 26.86 1.50
CA GLU A 67 -41.63 27.29 2.72
C GLU A 67 -41.53 26.23 3.83
N MET A 68 -41.71 24.94 3.49
CA MET A 68 -41.59 23.82 4.43
C MET A 68 -40.19 23.68 5.06
N ARG A 69 -39.14 24.17 4.36
CA ARG A 69 -37.77 24.25 4.89
C ARG A 69 -37.60 25.33 5.97
N GLN A 70 -38.48 26.33 6.05
CA GLN A 70 -38.39 27.44 7.00
C GLN A 70 -38.94 27.11 8.40
N LEU A 71 -39.38 25.86 8.64
CA LEU A 71 -39.84 25.43 9.95
C LEU A 71 -38.70 25.54 10.98
N GLY A 72 -38.98 26.22 12.10
CA GLY A 72 -38.01 26.44 13.17
C GLY A 72 -37.53 25.16 13.87
N THR A 73 -36.48 25.28 14.69
CA THR A 73 -35.85 24.16 15.42
C THR A 73 -36.75 23.57 16.52
N LYS A 74 -37.65 24.38 17.10
CA LYS A 74 -38.72 23.99 18.03
C LYS A 74 -40.08 24.44 17.50
N PRO A 75 -40.70 23.69 16.59
CA PRO A 75 -41.96 24.11 16.00
C PRO A 75 -43.10 23.99 17.02
N SER A 76 -43.91 25.04 17.10
CA SER A 76 -45.18 25.04 17.83
C SER A 76 -46.23 24.16 17.11
N GLU A 77 -47.26 23.73 17.82
CA GLU A 77 -48.35 22.91 17.27
C GLU A 77 -49.07 23.61 16.09
N GLN A 78 -49.10 24.95 16.09
CA GLN A 78 -49.63 25.76 14.99
C GLN A 78 -48.73 25.71 13.74
N GLU A 79 -47.41 25.75 13.92
CA GLU A 79 -46.46 25.63 12.80
C GLU A 79 -46.45 24.21 12.22
N LEU A 80 -46.63 23.18 13.05
CA LEU A 80 -46.77 21.79 12.60
C LEU A 80 -48.04 21.57 11.79
N SER A 81 -49.18 22.11 12.25
CA SER A 81 -50.43 22.03 11.50
C SER A 81 -50.39 22.83 10.19
N ALA A 82 -49.72 23.98 10.17
CA ALA A 82 -49.46 24.74 8.95
C ALA A 82 -48.58 23.95 7.96
N TRP A 83 -47.52 23.31 8.46
CA TRP A 83 -46.64 22.45 7.67
C TRP A 83 -47.39 21.26 7.06
N LEU A 84 -48.29 20.62 7.82
CA LEU A 84 -49.17 19.56 7.31
C LEU A 84 -50.15 20.08 6.26
N GLY A 85 -50.65 21.31 6.43
CA GLY A 85 -51.45 22.00 5.42
C GLY A 85 -50.68 22.21 4.11
N SER A 86 -49.42 22.64 4.19
CA SER A 86 -48.53 22.77 3.04
C SER A 86 -48.22 21.43 2.38
N MET A 87 -47.96 20.37 3.16
CA MET A 87 -47.75 19.01 2.64
C MET A 87 -48.95 18.50 1.83
N ARG A 88 -50.18 18.73 2.31
CA ARG A 88 -51.42 18.34 1.60
C ARG A 88 -51.65 19.11 0.29
N SER A 89 -50.90 20.17 0.04
CA SER A 89 -50.99 20.98 -1.19
C SER A 89 -49.98 20.59 -2.27
N LEU A 90 -49.08 19.65 -1.96
CA LEU A 90 -48.09 19.08 -2.90
C LEU A 90 -48.77 18.19 -3.93
N LYS A 91 -48.32 18.26 -5.18
CA LYS A 91 -48.96 17.62 -6.34
C LYS A 91 -48.15 16.46 -6.92
N THR A 92 -46.83 16.44 -6.72
CA THR A 92 -45.90 15.48 -7.32
C THR A 92 -45.35 14.47 -6.31
N MET A 93 -45.06 13.26 -6.80
CA MET A 93 -44.49 12.18 -6.00
C MET A 93 -43.05 12.46 -5.54
N ALA A 94 -42.28 13.21 -6.34
CA ALA A 94 -40.94 13.64 -5.98
C ALA A 94 -40.97 14.62 -4.80
N ALA A 95 -41.90 15.59 -4.82
CA ALA A 95 -42.04 16.56 -3.74
C ALA A 95 -42.58 15.94 -2.44
N LEU A 96 -43.47 14.95 -2.52
CA LEU A 96 -43.92 14.21 -1.33
C LEU A 96 -42.79 13.39 -0.69
N ASN A 97 -41.92 12.77 -1.51
CA ASN A 97 -40.71 12.12 -1.02
C ASN A 97 -39.75 13.13 -0.38
N GLU A 98 -39.53 14.27 -1.03
CA GLU A 98 -38.65 15.32 -0.51
C GLU A 98 -39.20 15.94 0.79
N ALA A 99 -40.52 16.09 0.92
CA ALA A 99 -41.16 16.54 2.15
C ALA A 99 -40.96 15.55 3.31
N LEU A 100 -41.01 14.24 3.03
CA LEU A 100 -40.69 13.18 3.98
C LEU A 100 -39.21 13.22 4.37
N ASP A 101 -38.32 13.44 3.41
CA ASP A 101 -36.88 13.62 3.65
C ASP A 101 -36.58 14.85 4.52
N LEU A 102 -37.24 15.99 4.26
CA LEU A 102 -37.13 17.20 5.09
C LEU A 102 -37.58 16.96 6.54
N LEU A 103 -38.54 16.07 6.76
CA LEU A 103 -39.03 15.71 8.09
C LEU A 103 -38.08 14.77 8.85
N LEU A 104 -37.35 13.90 8.13
CA LEU A 104 -36.49 12.86 8.73
C LEU A 104 -35.01 13.24 8.81
N ILE A 105 -34.52 14.12 7.93
CA ILE A 105 -33.10 14.50 7.82
C ILE A 105 -32.79 15.80 8.58
N THR A 106 -33.74 16.72 8.66
CA THR A 106 -33.51 18.01 9.34
C THR A 106 -33.60 17.81 10.85
N GLU A 107 -32.47 17.90 11.55
CA GLU A 107 -32.42 17.85 13.01
C GLU A 107 -33.30 18.97 13.61
N ARG A 108 -34.37 18.57 14.28
CA ARG A 108 -35.33 19.44 14.96
C ARG A 108 -35.64 18.83 16.32
N GLU A 109 -35.97 19.63 17.32
CA GLU A 109 -36.38 19.11 18.64
C GLU A 109 -37.85 18.64 18.61
N LEU A 110 -38.15 17.67 17.74
CA LEU A 110 -39.47 17.04 17.60
C LEU A 110 -39.57 15.81 18.48
N GLN A 111 -40.71 15.65 19.16
CA GLN A 111 -41.00 14.43 19.91
C GLN A 111 -41.41 13.28 18.97
N ILE A 112 -41.15 12.04 19.38
CA ILE A 112 -41.51 10.82 18.62
C ILE A 112 -42.99 10.82 18.26
N ALA A 113 -43.86 11.23 19.20
CA ALA A 113 -45.30 11.31 19.00
C ALA A 113 -45.70 12.30 17.89
N GLN A 114 -44.98 13.42 17.77
CA GLN A 114 -45.22 14.43 16.73
C GLN A 114 -44.77 13.91 15.35
N LEU A 115 -43.62 13.22 15.28
CA LEU A 115 -43.13 12.60 14.05
C LEU A 115 -44.04 11.46 13.56
N ALA A 116 -44.55 10.63 14.48
CA ALA A 116 -45.52 9.59 14.16
C ALA A 116 -46.82 10.20 13.62
N GLN A 117 -47.38 11.22 14.31
CA GLN A 117 -48.59 11.92 13.87
C GLN A 117 -48.44 12.55 12.48
N MET A 118 -47.28 13.16 12.19
CA MET A 118 -47.02 13.75 10.87
C MET A 118 -46.86 12.68 9.78
N THR A 119 -46.19 11.56 10.08
CA THR A 119 -46.02 10.43 9.15
C THR A 119 -47.36 9.77 8.83
N ASP A 120 -48.21 9.59 9.84
CA ASP A 120 -49.57 9.05 9.68
C ASP A 120 -50.46 10.02 8.90
N ALA A 121 -50.36 11.32 9.15
CA ALA A 121 -51.09 12.33 8.38
C ALA A 121 -50.69 12.36 6.89
N ILE A 122 -49.41 12.09 6.57
CA ILE A 122 -48.94 11.92 5.18
C ILE A 122 -49.54 10.63 4.58
N ARG A 123 -49.54 9.53 5.33
CA ARG A 123 -50.13 8.26 4.90
C ARG A 123 -51.63 8.36 4.64
N GLU A 124 -52.40 8.94 5.56
CA GLU A 124 -53.84 9.15 5.43
C GLU A 124 -54.18 10.05 4.23
N PHE A 125 -53.39 11.12 4.03
CA PHE A 125 -53.53 11.96 2.85
C PHE A 125 -53.29 11.18 1.57
N PHE A 126 -52.24 10.34 1.53
CA PHE A 126 -51.97 9.49 0.37
C PHE A 126 -53.09 8.46 0.13
N ASP A 127 -53.60 7.81 1.17
CA ASP A 127 -54.68 6.82 1.05
C ASP A 127 -55.99 7.43 0.55
N SER A 128 -56.23 8.72 0.83
CA SER A 128 -57.37 9.47 0.29
C SER A 128 -57.27 9.80 -1.21
N GLN A 129 -56.07 9.69 -1.80
CA GLN A 129 -55.79 10.03 -3.21
C GLN A 129 -55.74 8.78 -4.11
N SER A 130 -56.92 8.32 -4.56
CA SER A 130 -57.09 7.11 -5.39
C SER A 130 -56.27 7.07 -6.68
N LYS A 131 -55.90 8.23 -7.26
CA LYS A 131 -55.12 8.33 -8.50
C LYS A 131 -53.62 8.03 -8.34
N LEU A 132 -53.04 8.27 -7.16
CA LEU A 132 -51.59 8.16 -6.91
C LEU A 132 -51.19 6.75 -6.44
N LYS A 133 -52.12 6.04 -5.77
CA LYS A 133 -51.96 4.70 -5.18
C LYS A 133 -51.65 3.58 -6.19
N GLY A 134 -52.08 3.73 -7.44
CA GLY A 134 -51.90 2.71 -8.49
C GLY A 134 -50.53 2.69 -9.18
N SER A 135 -49.72 3.74 -9.02
CA SER A 135 -48.45 3.91 -9.72
C SER A 135 -47.28 3.22 -8.99
N THR A 136 -46.27 2.75 -9.74
CA THR A 136 -45.04 2.15 -9.18
C THR A 136 -44.34 3.09 -8.18
N PRO A 137 -44.19 4.41 -8.44
CA PRO A 137 -43.64 5.36 -7.46
C PRO A 137 -44.55 5.57 -6.24
N GLY A 138 -45.87 5.47 -6.41
CA GLY A 138 -46.86 5.54 -5.34
C GLY A 138 -46.78 4.37 -4.37
N ARG A 139 -46.67 3.14 -4.91
CA ARG A 139 -46.45 1.93 -4.11
C ARG A 139 -45.12 1.98 -3.37
N ALA A 140 -44.05 2.47 -4.02
CA ALA A 140 -42.75 2.66 -3.38
C ALA A 140 -42.79 3.66 -2.21
N LEU A 141 -43.50 4.79 -2.35
CA LEU A 141 -43.67 5.77 -1.26
C LEU A 141 -44.51 5.20 -0.10
N LEU A 142 -45.57 4.46 -0.38
CA LEU A 142 -46.38 3.81 0.66
C LEU A 142 -45.55 2.84 1.50
N VAL A 143 -44.74 2.03 0.83
CA VAL A 143 -43.86 1.08 1.49
C VAL A 143 -42.82 1.82 2.32
N ARG A 144 -42.24 2.91 1.78
CA ARG A 144 -41.33 3.78 2.53
C ARG A 144 -41.98 4.38 3.78
N LEU A 145 -43.22 4.89 3.69
CA LEU A 145 -43.97 5.43 4.82
C LEU A 145 -44.34 4.35 5.85
N ALA A 146 -44.63 3.12 5.41
CA ALA A 146 -44.84 1.97 6.29
C ALA A 146 -43.56 1.64 7.08
N THR A 147 -42.42 1.57 6.39
CA THR A 147 -41.11 1.31 7.00
C THR A 147 -40.66 2.41 7.96
N VAL A 148 -40.87 3.70 7.62
CA VAL A 148 -40.56 4.82 8.54
C VAL A 148 -41.37 4.70 9.83
N SER A 149 -42.68 4.43 9.73
CA SER A 149 -43.54 4.23 10.90
C SER A 149 -43.14 3.02 11.73
N GLN A 150 -42.72 1.92 11.09
CA GLN A 150 -42.14 0.77 11.77
C GLN A 150 -40.89 1.16 12.58
N LEU A 151 -39.95 1.90 11.98
CA LEU A 151 -38.73 2.36 12.66
C LEU A 151 -39.02 3.33 13.82
N LEU A 152 -39.99 4.23 13.66
CA LEU A 152 -40.45 5.13 14.74
C LEU A 152 -41.04 4.33 15.93
N ASN A 153 -41.82 3.29 15.63
CA ASN A 153 -42.38 2.39 16.66
C ASN A 153 -41.27 1.59 17.36
N VAL A 154 -40.27 1.11 16.62
CA VAL A 154 -39.11 0.42 17.19
C VAL A 154 -38.34 1.36 18.13
N TYR A 155 -38.07 2.59 17.70
CA TYR A 155 -37.37 3.57 18.52
C TYR A 155 -38.15 3.88 19.82
N ALA A 156 -39.46 4.09 19.73
CA ALA A 156 -40.32 4.30 20.90
C ALA A 156 -40.30 3.09 21.86
N HIS A 157 -40.36 1.88 21.31
CA HIS A 157 -40.29 0.63 22.07
C HIS A 157 -38.94 0.46 22.78
N LEU A 158 -37.82 0.71 22.09
CA LEU A 158 -36.48 0.66 22.66
C LEU A 158 -36.27 1.74 23.73
N CYS A 159 -36.78 2.96 23.55
CA CYS A 159 -36.77 4.00 24.57
C CYS A 159 -37.50 3.54 25.85
N ALA A 160 -38.68 2.93 25.70
CA ALA A 160 -39.46 2.42 26.82
C ALA A 160 -38.72 1.28 27.54
N LEU A 161 -38.14 0.34 26.80
CA LEU A 161 -37.34 -0.76 27.34
C LEU A 161 -36.10 -0.24 28.08
N ASN A 162 -35.35 0.70 27.49
CA ASN A 162 -34.14 1.26 28.07
C ASN A 162 -34.41 2.15 29.30
N ALA A 163 -35.63 2.65 29.47
CA ALA A 163 -36.07 3.40 30.64
C ALA A 163 -36.46 2.50 31.83
N THR A 164 -36.64 1.19 31.62
CA THR A 164 -36.99 0.25 32.71
C THR A 164 -35.79 -0.03 33.62
N LEU A 165 -36.06 -0.21 34.92
CA LEU A 165 -35.04 -0.63 35.88
C LEU A 165 -34.58 -2.07 35.60
N PRO A 166 -33.28 -2.39 35.72
CA PRO A 166 -32.78 -3.75 35.56
C PRO A 166 -33.49 -4.70 36.52
N ASN A 167 -34.13 -5.73 36.00
CA ASN A 167 -34.78 -6.77 36.80
C ASN A 167 -33.79 -7.92 37.01
N ARG A 168 -32.78 -7.82 37.91
CA ARG A 168 -32.19 -8.97 38.66
C ARG A 168 -31.00 -8.67 39.58
N THR A 169 -30.83 -9.57 40.54
CA THR A 169 -29.79 -9.72 41.58
C THR A 169 -28.56 -10.46 41.05
N ARG A 170 -27.35 -9.99 41.40
CA ARG A 170 -25.96 -10.43 41.08
C ARG A 170 -25.59 -11.94 41.07
N GLN A 171 -26.52 -12.86 41.30
CA GLN A 171 -26.23 -14.27 41.62
C GLN A 171 -26.43 -15.24 40.44
N GLU A 172 -26.98 -14.78 39.32
CA GLU A 172 -27.14 -15.56 38.07
C GLU A 172 -25.92 -15.45 37.14
N ASP A 173 -24.93 -14.61 37.48
CA ASP A 173 -23.88 -14.13 36.56
C ASP A 173 -22.68 -15.10 36.37
N SER A 174 -22.62 -16.22 37.11
CA SER A 174 -21.47 -17.15 37.09
C SER A 174 -21.80 -18.56 36.58
N ASP A 175 -23.06 -18.98 36.61
CA ASP A 175 -23.44 -20.38 36.33
C ASP A 175 -23.93 -20.61 34.88
N GLU A 176 -24.15 -19.55 34.09
CA GLU A 176 -24.65 -19.62 32.71
C GLU A 176 -23.55 -19.84 31.63
N LEU A 177 -22.26 -19.69 31.94
CA LEU A 177 -21.19 -19.90 30.95
C LEU A 177 -20.93 -21.38 30.61
N GLY A 178 -21.11 -22.29 31.57
CA GLY A 178 -20.88 -23.74 31.38
C GLY A 178 -21.82 -24.41 30.35
N PRO A 179 -23.13 -24.15 30.38
CA PRO A 179 -24.09 -24.66 29.40
C PRO A 179 -23.85 -24.14 27.98
N ILE A 180 -23.24 -22.97 27.81
CA ILE A 180 -23.03 -22.32 26.51
C ILE A 180 -21.77 -22.85 25.82
N ALA A 181 -20.68 -23.05 26.58
CA ALA A 181 -19.46 -23.68 26.05
C ALA A 181 -19.73 -25.09 25.47
N SER A 182 -20.60 -25.86 26.13
CA SER A 182 -21.02 -27.18 25.65
C SER A 182 -21.97 -27.13 24.44
N LYS A 183 -22.71 -26.03 24.23
CA LYS A 183 -23.65 -25.85 23.11
C LYS A 183 -22.99 -25.32 21.84
N PHE A 184 -22.06 -24.38 21.94
CA PHE A 184 -21.39 -23.77 20.78
C PHE A 184 -20.05 -24.44 20.41
N SER A 185 -19.78 -25.65 20.92
CA SER A 185 -18.53 -26.39 20.67
C SER A 185 -17.23 -25.62 21.00
N LEU A 186 -17.32 -24.57 21.81
CA LEU A 186 -16.19 -23.75 22.23
C LEU A 186 -15.60 -24.28 23.53
N THR A 187 -14.27 -24.32 23.61
CA THR A 187 -13.63 -24.59 24.90
C THR A 187 -13.98 -23.47 25.88
N ASP A 188 -14.29 -23.82 27.13
CA ASP A 188 -14.51 -22.86 28.23
C ASP A 188 -13.34 -21.87 28.36
N ALA A 189 -12.12 -22.31 28.02
CA ALA A 189 -10.93 -21.47 27.92
C ALA A 189 -11.02 -20.42 26.80
N ALA A 190 -11.50 -20.78 25.61
CA ALA A 190 -11.68 -19.85 24.49
C ALA A 190 -12.74 -18.79 24.81
N LEU A 191 -13.88 -19.20 25.37
CA LEU A 191 -14.95 -18.27 25.77
C LEU A 191 -14.47 -17.27 26.84
N LYS A 192 -13.78 -17.76 27.88
CA LYS A 192 -13.18 -16.93 28.93
C LYS A 192 -12.10 -15.99 28.37
N LEU A 193 -11.30 -16.45 27.41
CA LEU A 193 -10.28 -15.64 26.77
C LEU A 193 -10.92 -14.53 25.91
N CYS A 194 -11.97 -14.83 25.14
CA CYS A 194 -12.74 -13.84 24.40
C CYS A 194 -13.29 -12.75 25.32
N VAL A 195 -13.99 -13.14 26.39
CA VAL A 195 -14.55 -12.22 27.40
C VAL A 195 -13.45 -11.35 28.02
N LYS A 196 -12.29 -11.93 28.35
CA LYS A 196 -11.15 -11.17 28.87
C LYS A 196 -10.62 -10.14 27.86
N ARG A 197 -10.43 -10.54 26.60
CA ARG A 197 -9.90 -9.65 25.53
C ARG A 197 -10.83 -8.48 25.24
N ILE A 198 -12.13 -8.73 25.25
CA ILE A 198 -13.15 -7.70 25.09
C ILE A 198 -13.11 -6.71 26.27
N ALA A 199 -12.90 -7.20 27.50
CA ALA A 199 -12.71 -6.33 28.66
C ALA A 199 -11.47 -5.45 28.52
N ASP A 200 -10.36 -5.98 28.01
CA ASP A 200 -9.13 -5.22 27.75
C ASP A 200 -9.35 -4.10 26.72
N CYS A 201 -10.19 -4.32 25.69
CA CYS A 201 -10.56 -3.29 24.70
C CYS A 201 -11.39 -2.15 25.30
N SER A 202 -12.28 -2.42 26.26
CA SER A 202 -13.11 -1.40 26.92
C SER A 202 -12.28 -0.41 27.74
N MET A 203 -11.17 -0.88 28.33
CA MET A 203 -10.28 -0.07 29.17
C MET A 203 -9.41 0.93 28.37
N GLN A 204 -9.31 0.77 27.05
CA GLN A 204 -8.51 1.63 26.16
C GLN A 204 -9.33 2.75 25.50
N CYS A 205 -10.66 2.76 25.65
CA CYS A 205 -11.53 3.78 25.09
C CYS A 205 -11.74 4.95 26.07
N ASP A 206 -11.36 6.17 25.66
CA ASP A 206 -11.69 7.42 26.34
C ASP A 206 -13.21 7.67 26.21
N SER A 207 -13.96 7.59 27.32
CA SER A 207 -15.40 7.87 27.30
C SER A 207 -15.67 9.35 27.59
N GLY A 208 -16.21 10.07 26.61
CA GLY A 208 -17.19 11.11 26.91
C GLY A 208 -18.45 10.44 27.49
N THR A 209 -19.14 11.11 28.41
CA THR A 209 -20.49 10.70 28.83
C THR A 209 -21.43 10.80 27.63
N GLU A 210 -21.66 9.70 26.92
CA GLU A 210 -22.51 9.71 25.73
C GLU A 210 -23.98 9.90 26.13
N GLU A 211 -24.60 10.92 25.54
CA GLU A 211 -26.04 11.19 25.63
C GLU A 211 -26.85 10.10 24.89
N PRO A 212 -28.13 9.87 25.24
CA PRO A 212 -28.95 8.89 24.54
C PRO A 212 -29.11 9.24 23.05
N LEU A 213 -28.91 8.24 22.17
CA LEU A 213 -29.04 8.35 20.71
C LEU A 213 -30.34 9.05 20.32
N SER A 214 -30.25 10.14 19.55
CA SER A 214 -31.44 10.88 19.12
C SER A 214 -32.23 10.12 18.03
N ILE A 215 -33.51 10.43 17.86
CA ILE A 215 -34.33 9.79 16.81
C ILE A 215 -33.83 10.09 15.39
N PHE A 216 -33.29 11.30 15.16
CA PHE A 216 -32.75 11.69 13.86
C PHE A 216 -31.46 10.94 13.56
N GLU A 217 -30.60 10.81 14.57
CA GLU A 217 -29.37 10.01 14.47
C GLU A 217 -29.70 8.53 14.23
N PHE A 218 -30.65 7.95 14.99
CA PHE A 218 -31.15 6.59 14.79
C PHE A 218 -31.62 6.35 13.35
N MET A 219 -32.40 7.27 12.78
CA MET A 219 -32.90 7.14 11.41
C MET A 219 -31.78 7.19 10.35
N THR A 220 -30.68 7.91 10.60
CA THR A 220 -29.56 8.00 9.65
C THR A 220 -28.78 6.69 9.48
N HIS A 221 -28.99 5.72 10.37
CA HIS A 221 -28.35 4.41 10.29
C HIS A 221 -29.04 3.43 9.32
N PHE A 222 -30.27 3.74 8.88
CA PHE A 222 -31.07 2.85 8.04
C PHE A 222 -31.30 3.46 6.65
N THR A 223 -31.16 2.62 5.63
CA THR A 223 -31.58 2.94 4.27
C THR A 223 -32.82 2.15 3.90
N ILE A 224 -33.81 2.84 3.33
CA ILE A 224 -35.08 2.24 2.91
C ILE A 224 -35.04 2.03 1.41
N SER A 225 -34.67 0.82 0.99
CA SER A 225 -34.63 0.41 -0.42
C SER A 225 -35.99 -0.17 -0.83
N SER A 226 -36.70 0.52 -1.73
CA SER A 226 -37.93 0.01 -2.36
C SER A 226 -37.60 -0.55 -3.76
N ARG A 227 -36.96 -1.71 -3.82
CA ARG A 227 -36.58 -2.35 -5.10
C ARG A 227 -37.48 -3.56 -5.36
N MET A 228 -38.03 -3.65 -6.57
CA MET A 228 -38.71 -4.87 -7.03
C MET A 228 -37.66 -5.99 -7.15
N SER A 229 -37.83 -7.08 -6.40
CA SER A 229 -37.07 -8.32 -6.64
C SER A 229 -37.80 -9.12 -7.74
N ALA A 230 -37.07 -9.50 -8.79
CA ALA A 230 -37.61 -10.29 -9.89
C ALA A 230 -37.54 -11.78 -9.53
N GLY A 231 -38.45 -12.24 -8.67
CA GLY A 231 -38.70 -13.67 -8.43
C GLY A 231 -39.92 -14.12 -9.23
N ALA A 232 -39.81 -15.19 -10.00
CA ALA A 232 -40.78 -15.55 -11.04
C ALA A 232 -42.17 -16.02 -10.55
N ASP A 233 -42.41 -16.27 -9.25
CA ASP A 233 -43.74 -16.67 -8.73
C ASP A 233 -43.87 -16.49 -7.18
N GLY A 234 -43.35 -15.39 -6.62
CA GLY A 234 -43.44 -15.09 -5.17
C GLY A 234 -44.25 -13.81 -4.86
N PRO A 235 -44.83 -13.67 -3.65
CA PRO A 235 -45.55 -12.45 -3.25
C PRO A 235 -44.64 -11.22 -3.35
N GLU A 236 -45.21 -10.11 -3.81
CA GLU A 236 -44.49 -8.85 -4.03
C GLU A 236 -43.86 -8.32 -2.72
N ASN A 237 -42.59 -8.60 -2.44
CA ASN A 237 -41.86 -8.07 -1.28
C ASN A 237 -41.25 -6.70 -1.62
N TRP A 238 -41.90 -5.63 -1.19
CA TRP A 238 -41.51 -4.26 -1.51
C TRP A 238 -40.52 -3.59 -0.53
N SER A 239 -40.10 -4.24 0.55
CA SER A 239 -39.27 -3.63 1.59
C SER A 239 -38.14 -4.52 2.08
N LYS A 240 -36.90 -4.02 2.02
CA LYS A 240 -35.78 -4.50 2.83
C LYS A 240 -35.21 -3.31 3.60
N ILE A 241 -35.23 -3.38 4.93
CA ILE A 241 -34.52 -2.42 5.77
C ILE A 241 -33.05 -2.83 5.73
N GLU A 242 -32.20 -1.99 5.14
CA GLU A 242 -30.76 -2.24 5.06
C GLU A 242 -30.04 -1.25 5.99
N MET A 243 -29.14 -1.77 6.83
CA MET A 243 -28.31 -0.93 7.68
C MET A 243 -27.17 -0.33 6.86
N GLN A 244 -27.05 0.99 6.90
CA GLN A 244 -26.03 1.72 6.14
C GLN A 244 -24.77 2.01 6.97
N LYS A 245 -24.94 2.24 8.28
CA LYS A 245 -23.85 2.60 9.19
C LYS A 245 -23.97 1.80 10.49
N TYR A 246 -22.91 1.08 10.84
CA TYR A 246 -22.80 0.34 12.10
C TYR A 246 -22.06 1.21 13.11
N SER A 247 -22.77 1.79 14.09
CA SER A 247 -22.15 2.56 15.17
C SER A 247 -22.24 1.83 16.51
N PRO A 248 -21.24 1.99 17.39
CA PRO A 248 -21.32 1.48 18.76
C PRO A 248 -22.53 2.04 19.52
N GLN A 249 -22.86 3.32 19.32
CA GLN A 249 -24.00 3.96 19.97
C GLN A 249 -25.34 3.32 19.57
N LEU A 250 -25.53 2.98 18.29
CA LEU A 250 -26.73 2.29 17.82
C LEU A 250 -26.82 0.87 18.39
N GLY A 251 -25.72 0.12 18.41
CA GLY A 251 -25.69 -1.21 19.01
C GLY A 251 -25.93 -1.16 20.51
N GLY A 252 -25.39 -0.16 21.19
CA GLY A 252 -25.71 0.13 22.59
C GLY A 252 -27.19 0.39 22.78
N PHE A 253 -27.81 1.24 21.97
CA PHE A 253 -29.23 1.55 22.06
C PHE A 253 -30.14 0.33 21.84
N ILE A 254 -29.81 -0.53 20.86
CA ILE A 254 -30.60 -1.73 20.52
C ILE A 254 -30.40 -2.85 21.55
N PHE A 255 -29.15 -3.17 21.90
CA PHE A 255 -28.84 -4.33 22.74
C PHE A 255 -28.91 -4.04 24.25
N CYS A 256 -28.86 -2.77 24.69
CA CYS A 256 -28.78 -2.42 26.12
C CYS A 256 -29.88 -3.08 26.97
N ALA A 257 -31.12 -3.15 26.48
CA ALA A 257 -32.21 -3.76 27.22
C ALA A 257 -31.98 -5.25 27.52
N VAL A 258 -31.47 -6.02 26.55
CA VAL A 258 -31.17 -7.46 26.72
C VAL A 258 -29.95 -7.66 27.60
N LEU A 259 -28.91 -6.87 27.32
CA LEU A 259 -27.64 -6.95 28.02
C LEU A 259 -27.79 -6.66 29.51
N MET A 260 -28.50 -5.58 29.83
CA MET A 260 -28.71 -5.16 31.21
C MET A 260 -29.83 -5.95 31.91
N GLY A 261 -30.38 -7.01 31.28
CA GLY A 261 -31.46 -7.83 31.86
C GLY A 261 -32.76 -7.06 32.09
N ARG A 262 -33.03 -6.03 31.28
CA ARG A 262 -34.28 -5.25 31.29
C ARG A 262 -35.39 -5.93 30.50
N CYS A 263 -35.04 -6.75 29.50
CA CYS A 263 -35.96 -7.65 28.81
C CYS A 263 -35.41 -9.08 28.75
N SER A 264 -36.30 -10.06 28.57
CA SER A 264 -35.88 -11.44 28.32
C SER A 264 -35.35 -11.59 26.90
N VAL A 265 -34.45 -12.56 26.75
CA VAL A 265 -33.87 -12.98 25.47
C VAL A 265 -34.97 -13.33 24.46
N GLN A 266 -35.92 -14.18 24.87
CA GLN A 266 -37.08 -14.55 24.05
C GLN A 266 -37.95 -13.36 23.63
N HIS A 267 -38.10 -12.33 24.47
CA HIS A 267 -38.89 -11.15 24.12
C HIS A 267 -38.17 -10.30 23.07
N PHE A 268 -36.85 -10.15 23.20
CA PHE A 268 -36.06 -9.38 22.25
C PHE A 268 -36.08 -10.00 20.85
N THR A 269 -36.01 -11.31 20.76
CA THR A 269 -35.90 -12.04 19.49
C THR A 269 -37.24 -12.11 18.78
N THR A 270 -38.30 -12.50 19.51
CA THR A 270 -39.63 -12.63 18.93
C THR A 270 -40.27 -11.27 18.63
N HIS A 271 -39.94 -10.23 19.40
CA HIS A 271 -40.58 -8.92 19.27
C HIS A 271 -39.64 -7.85 18.71
N THR A 272 -38.52 -7.56 19.38
CA THR A 272 -37.65 -6.44 18.99
C THR A 272 -36.95 -6.65 17.64
N VAL A 273 -36.38 -7.84 17.39
CA VAL A 273 -35.72 -8.16 16.11
C VAL A 273 -36.73 -8.26 14.96
N SER A 274 -37.88 -8.89 15.21
CA SER A 274 -38.99 -8.96 14.23
C SER A 274 -39.51 -7.56 13.85
N LEU A 275 -39.63 -6.66 14.84
CA LEU A 275 -40.01 -5.26 14.59
C LEU A 275 -38.93 -4.46 13.87
N LEU A 276 -37.64 -4.76 14.09
CA LEU A 276 -36.51 -4.07 13.45
C LEU A 276 -36.41 -4.42 11.94
N GLY A 277 -36.77 -5.66 11.57
CA GLY A 277 -36.89 -6.08 10.16
C GLY A 277 -35.58 -6.03 9.35
N VAL A 278 -34.43 -6.07 10.03
CA VAL A 278 -33.07 -6.10 9.44
C VAL A 278 -32.60 -7.53 9.19
N SER A 279 -31.62 -7.70 8.31
CA SER A 279 -31.02 -9.02 8.10
C SER A 279 -30.17 -9.44 9.32
N GLN A 280 -30.02 -10.75 9.52
CA GLN A 280 -29.18 -11.30 10.59
C GLN A 280 -27.73 -10.82 10.48
N ILE A 281 -27.18 -10.74 9.26
CA ILE A 281 -25.82 -10.25 8.99
C ILE A 281 -25.67 -8.79 9.46
N ASP A 282 -26.67 -7.94 9.21
CA ASP A 282 -26.62 -6.54 9.63
C ASP A 282 -26.71 -6.41 11.18
N LEU A 283 -27.53 -7.24 11.82
CA LEU A 283 -27.64 -7.28 13.28
C LEU A 283 -26.33 -7.77 13.94
N LEU A 284 -25.67 -8.73 13.31
CA LEU A 284 -24.37 -9.27 13.69
C LEU A 284 -23.23 -8.28 13.53
N GLU A 285 -23.20 -7.55 12.41
CA GLU A 285 -22.24 -6.48 12.16
C GLU A 285 -22.40 -5.36 13.21
N LEU A 286 -23.65 -4.99 13.50
CA LEU A 286 -23.94 -4.03 14.56
C LEU A 286 -23.48 -4.53 15.93
N PHE A 287 -23.71 -5.80 16.22
CA PHE A 287 -23.24 -6.44 17.44
C PHE A 287 -21.73 -6.36 17.53
N CYS A 288 -20.99 -6.76 16.50
CA CYS A 288 -19.52 -6.67 16.47
C CYS A 288 -19.01 -5.23 16.62
N ALA A 289 -19.63 -4.26 15.93
CA ALA A 289 -19.27 -2.85 16.01
C ALA A 289 -19.39 -2.30 17.45
N TYR A 290 -20.49 -2.62 18.13
CA TYR A 290 -20.71 -2.29 19.54
C TYR A 290 -19.77 -3.05 20.48
N TRP A 291 -19.59 -4.35 20.28
CA TRP A 291 -18.82 -5.20 21.19
C TRP A 291 -17.31 -4.98 21.13
N LEU A 292 -16.80 -4.41 20.03
CA LEU A 292 -15.41 -3.94 19.92
C LEU A 292 -15.21 -2.57 20.59
N HIS A 293 -16.29 -1.82 20.87
CA HIS A 293 -16.27 -0.49 21.50
C HIS A 293 -17.32 -0.35 22.62
N PRO A 294 -17.35 -1.25 23.62
CA PRO A 294 -18.37 -1.17 24.66
C PRO A 294 -18.11 0.06 25.54
N PRO A 295 -19.13 0.88 25.84
CA PRO A 295 -18.97 2.05 26.72
C PRO A 295 -18.50 1.60 28.12
N GLN A 296 -17.71 2.45 28.78
CA GLN A 296 -17.16 2.15 30.10
C GLN A 296 -18.26 1.76 31.09
N GLY A 297 -18.09 0.62 31.77
CA GLY A 297 -19.07 0.07 32.72
C GLY A 297 -20.11 -0.88 32.13
N THR A 298 -20.06 -1.17 30.82
CA THR A 298 -20.82 -2.28 30.22
C THR A 298 -20.32 -3.61 30.80
N PRO A 299 -21.16 -4.40 31.49
CA PRO A 299 -20.70 -5.66 32.06
C PRO A 299 -20.40 -6.66 30.94
N VAL A 300 -19.13 -7.05 30.83
CA VAL A 300 -18.61 -7.92 29.76
C VAL A 300 -19.19 -9.35 29.82
N PHE A 301 -19.87 -9.71 30.91
CA PHE A 301 -20.47 -11.02 31.18
C PHE A 301 -21.79 -11.29 30.43
N TYR A 302 -22.27 -10.38 29.58
CA TYR A 302 -23.56 -10.51 28.89
C TYR A 302 -23.50 -11.05 27.46
N LEU A 303 -22.31 -11.36 26.94
CA LEU A 303 -22.13 -12.06 25.65
C LEU A 303 -22.99 -13.35 25.56
N PRO A 304 -23.02 -14.22 26.58
CA PRO A 304 -23.99 -15.32 26.73
C PRO A 304 -25.45 -14.99 26.41
N ARG A 305 -25.96 -13.85 26.87
CA ARG A 305 -27.38 -13.46 26.75
C ARG A 305 -27.74 -12.98 25.35
N VAL A 306 -26.77 -12.41 24.61
CA VAL A 306 -26.99 -12.03 23.22
C VAL A 306 -26.86 -13.21 22.29
N LEU A 307 -25.89 -14.10 22.53
CA LEU A 307 -25.73 -15.33 21.75
C LEU A 307 -26.95 -16.24 21.86
N SER A 308 -27.51 -16.41 23.07
CA SER A 308 -28.78 -17.12 23.27
C SER A 308 -29.98 -16.41 22.63
N GLY A 309 -29.95 -15.08 22.51
CA GLY A 309 -30.98 -14.34 21.79
C GLY A 309 -30.92 -14.59 20.30
N CYS A 310 -29.74 -14.42 19.72
CA CYS A 310 -29.67 -14.54 18.28
C CYS A 310 -29.95 -15.98 17.80
N GLU A 311 -29.69 -17.01 18.64
CA GLU A 311 -30.12 -18.40 18.45
C GLU A 311 -31.66 -18.56 18.44
N GLU A 312 -32.38 -18.01 19.43
CA GLU A 312 -33.85 -18.13 19.53
C GLU A 312 -34.61 -17.40 18.41
N SER A 313 -33.95 -16.48 17.69
CA SER A 313 -34.56 -15.76 16.56
C SER A 313 -34.77 -16.62 15.31
N GLU A 314 -34.16 -17.81 15.22
CA GLU A 314 -34.29 -18.73 14.09
C GLU A 314 -35.27 -19.90 14.33
N GLY A 315 -35.60 -20.20 15.60
CA GLY A 315 -36.41 -21.36 15.98
C GLY A 315 -37.92 -21.28 15.67
N ASN A 316 -38.37 -20.31 14.86
CA ASN A 316 -39.80 -20.06 14.63
C ASN A 316 -40.18 -19.99 13.13
N SER A 317 -39.51 -20.76 12.27
CA SER A 317 -40.15 -21.17 11.01
C SER A 317 -41.05 -22.38 11.31
N GLU A 318 -42.33 -22.30 10.94
CA GLU A 318 -43.29 -23.37 11.21
C GLU A 318 -42.80 -24.69 10.63
N SER A 319 -42.60 -25.67 11.51
CA SER A 319 -42.25 -27.05 11.22
C SER A 319 -43.13 -27.61 10.10
N THR A 320 -42.55 -27.81 8.91
CA THR A 320 -43.12 -28.74 7.93
C THR A 320 -42.48 -30.10 8.16
N GLU A 321 -43.28 -31.05 8.64
CA GLU A 321 -42.86 -32.40 9.01
C GLU A 321 -42.13 -33.11 7.86
N GLY A 322 -40.91 -33.55 8.12
CA GLY A 322 -40.17 -34.52 7.32
C GLY A 322 -38.76 -34.05 7.03
N TRP A 323 -37.79 -34.79 7.56
CA TRP A 323 -36.33 -34.56 7.54
C TRP A 323 -35.83 -33.67 8.68
N GLU A 324 -34.93 -34.22 9.51
CA GLU A 324 -34.17 -33.47 10.51
C GLU A 324 -33.42 -32.34 9.80
N GLU A 325 -33.89 -31.10 9.98
CA GLU A 325 -33.15 -29.90 9.59
C GLU A 325 -31.84 -29.90 10.40
N VAL A 326 -30.72 -30.07 9.71
CA VAL A 326 -29.39 -29.89 10.30
C VAL A 326 -29.34 -28.47 10.88
N GLU A 327 -29.00 -28.32 12.16
CA GLU A 327 -28.86 -27.03 12.88
C GLU A 327 -27.71 -26.18 12.28
N LEU A 328 -27.89 -25.68 11.06
CA LEU A 328 -26.97 -24.79 10.34
C LEU A 328 -26.77 -23.47 11.10
N SER A 329 -27.72 -23.10 11.94
CA SER A 329 -27.70 -21.91 12.81
C SER A 329 -26.54 -21.93 13.81
N LEU A 330 -26.40 -23.00 14.58
CA LEU A 330 -25.36 -23.14 15.61
C LEU A 330 -23.95 -23.13 15.01
N GLU A 331 -23.79 -23.72 13.82
CA GLU A 331 -22.53 -23.68 13.07
C GLU A 331 -22.17 -22.23 12.70
N VAL A 332 -23.11 -21.45 12.15
CA VAL A 332 -22.88 -20.04 11.79
C VAL A 332 -22.46 -19.20 13.01
N TRP A 333 -23.05 -19.45 14.17
CA TRP A 333 -22.69 -18.75 15.41
C TRP A 333 -21.28 -19.06 15.91
N ASP A 334 -20.83 -20.32 15.84
CA ASP A 334 -19.44 -20.69 16.18
C ASP A 334 -18.44 -20.01 15.24
N LEU A 335 -18.73 -20.00 13.93
CA LEU A 335 -17.90 -19.33 12.93
C LEU A 335 -17.73 -17.83 13.23
N LEU A 336 -18.84 -17.15 13.56
CA LEU A 336 -18.84 -15.72 13.87
C LEU A 336 -18.16 -15.40 15.20
N LEU A 337 -18.28 -16.28 16.20
CA LEU A 337 -17.58 -16.08 17.47
C LEU A 337 -16.07 -16.18 17.30
N ARG A 338 -15.59 -17.14 16.48
CA ARG A 338 -14.17 -17.23 16.10
C ARG A 338 -13.70 -15.99 15.35
N HIS A 339 -14.56 -15.43 14.48
CA HIS A 339 -14.28 -14.18 13.80
C HIS A 339 -14.14 -13.00 14.78
N LEU A 340 -15.08 -12.85 15.71
CA LEU A 340 -15.06 -11.83 16.76
C LEU A 340 -13.83 -11.96 17.65
N GLN A 341 -13.42 -13.18 18.00
CA GLN A 341 -12.20 -13.43 18.77
C GLN A 341 -10.96 -12.89 18.05
N CYS A 342 -10.82 -13.17 16.76
CA CYS A 342 -9.69 -12.68 15.95
C CYS A 342 -9.70 -11.15 15.84
N MET A 343 -10.88 -10.54 15.64
CA MET A 343 -11.03 -9.08 15.62
C MET A 343 -10.67 -8.45 16.96
N ALA A 344 -11.13 -9.00 18.08
CA ALA A 344 -10.80 -8.52 19.41
C ALA A 344 -9.28 -8.57 19.66
N LEU A 345 -8.62 -9.67 19.27
CA LEU A 345 -7.16 -9.81 19.37
C LEU A 345 -6.42 -8.76 18.54
N MET A 346 -6.79 -8.60 17.26
CA MET A 346 -6.21 -7.60 16.36
C MET A 346 -6.36 -6.18 16.89
N ARG A 347 -7.51 -5.85 17.49
CA ARG A 347 -7.79 -4.54 18.07
C ARG A 347 -6.91 -4.20 19.28
N THR A 348 -6.37 -5.20 19.98
CA THR A 348 -5.40 -4.95 21.06
C THR A 348 -4.02 -4.51 20.56
N LEU A 349 -3.79 -4.51 19.24
CA LEU A 349 -2.58 -3.96 18.61
C LEU A 349 -2.69 -2.43 18.47
N PRO A 350 -1.57 -1.69 18.63
CA PRO A 350 -1.59 -0.23 18.57
C PRO A 350 -1.93 0.28 17.16
N ASN A 351 -2.90 1.20 17.06
CA ASN A 351 -3.39 1.80 15.81
C ASN A 351 -3.83 0.77 14.75
N CYS A 352 -4.49 -0.32 15.15
CA CYS A 352 -5.09 -1.27 14.21
C CYS A 352 -6.19 -0.58 13.37
N PRO A 353 -6.24 -0.80 12.04
CA PRO A 353 -7.33 -0.31 11.21
C PRO A 353 -8.69 -0.88 11.63
N SER A 354 -9.78 -0.19 11.26
CA SER A 354 -11.14 -0.65 11.53
C SER A 354 -11.42 -1.99 10.84
N MET A 355 -12.16 -2.86 11.53
CA MET A 355 -12.51 -4.21 11.07
C MET A 355 -14.03 -4.36 11.08
N ALA A 356 -14.57 -4.97 10.02
CA ALA A 356 -16.00 -5.23 9.83
C ALA A 356 -16.23 -6.61 9.20
N ILE A 357 -17.34 -7.27 9.51
CA ILE A 357 -17.72 -8.55 8.87
C ILE A 357 -18.01 -8.31 7.38
N THR A 358 -18.59 -7.17 7.01
CA THR A 358 -18.80 -6.78 5.61
C THR A 358 -17.49 -6.75 4.83
N ASP A 359 -16.39 -6.34 5.46
CA ASP A 359 -15.08 -6.32 4.83
C ASP A 359 -14.52 -7.73 4.66
N LEU A 360 -14.77 -8.65 5.61
CA LEU A 360 -14.45 -10.08 5.44
C LEU A 360 -15.24 -10.68 4.27
N LEU A 361 -16.54 -10.43 4.21
CA LEU A 361 -17.40 -10.96 3.14
C LEU A 361 -16.99 -10.41 1.76
N ASN A 362 -16.51 -9.17 1.70
CA ASN A 362 -16.07 -8.52 0.45
C ASN A 362 -14.61 -8.86 0.06
N ALA A 363 -13.70 -8.99 1.04
CA ALA A 363 -12.28 -9.28 0.80
C ALA A 363 -12.02 -10.79 0.65
N GLY A 364 -12.94 -11.63 1.10
CA GLY A 364 -12.85 -13.08 1.04
C GLY A 364 -11.84 -13.65 2.03
N CYS A 365 -11.36 -14.86 1.73
CA CYS A 365 -10.62 -15.67 2.69
C CYS A 365 -9.28 -15.06 3.15
N SER A 366 -8.77 -14.09 2.41
CA SER A 366 -7.53 -13.40 2.72
C SER A 366 -7.69 -12.25 3.71
N TYR A 367 -8.91 -11.86 4.10
CA TYR A 367 -9.23 -10.68 4.93
C TYR A 367 -8.25 -10.31 6.06
N TYR A 368 -7.94 -11.25 6.96
CA TYR A 368 -7.06 -11.01 8.12
C TYR A 368 -5.63 -10.66 7.73
N ARG A 369 -5.25 -11.05 6.52
CA ARG A 369 -4.03 -10.61 5.87
C ARG A 369 -4.27 -9.41 4.98
N GLU A 370 -5.27 -9.45 4.10
CA GLU A 370 -5.47 -8.59 2.92
C GLU A 370 -6.86 -7.94 2.93
N GLN A 371 -6.93 -6.60 2.97
CA GLN A 371 -8.11 -5.78 2.67
C GLN A 371 -7.91 -5.00 1.35
N LEU A 372 -8.77 -5.20 0.36
CA LEU A 372 -8.67 -4.50 -0.93
C LEU A 372 -9.55 -3.25 -0.97
N ILE A 373 -8.96 -2.05 -1.04
CA ILE A 373 -9.70 -0.82 -1.34
C ILE A 373 -9.62 -0.51 -2.85
N PRO A 374 -10.75 -0.35 -3.55
CA PRO A 374 -10.76 0.24 -4.88
C PRO A 374 -10.40 1.74 -4.77
N THR A 375 -9.18 2.12 -5.15
CA THR A 375 -8.79 3.53 -5.27
C THR A 375 -8.96 4.01 -6.70
N VAL A 376 -9.58 5.19 -6.86
CA VAL A 376 -9.76 5.90 -8.13
C VAL A 376 -8.49 6.66 -8.56
N ASP A 377 -7.51 6.85 -7.68
CA ASP A 377 -6.44 7.86 -7.87
C ASP A 377 -4.98 7.37 -7.79
N VAL A 378 -4.70 6.07 -7.86
CA VAL A 378 -3.29 5.57 -7.95
C VAL A 378 -3.05 4.91 -9.31
N PRO A 379 -2.03 5.33 -10.08
CA PRO A 379 -1.69 4.69 -11.35
C PRO A 379 -0.90 3.40 -11.08
N VAL A 380 -1.53 2.41 -10.45
CA VAL A 380 -1.03 1.03 -10.41
C VAL A 380 -1.54 0.35 -11.68
N ARG A 381 -0.65 -0.31 -12.44
CA ARG A 381 -1.02 -1.01 -13.70
C ARG A 381 -2.04 -2.12 -13.51
N SER A 382 -2.17 -2.64 -12.29
CA SER A 382 -3.28 -3.47 -11.84
C SER A 382 -4.22 -2.59 -11.02
N GLY A 383 -5.45 -2.35 -11.48
CA GLY A 383 -6.41 -1.40 -10.92
C GLY A 383 -6.97 -1.73 -9.53
N CYS A 384 -6.14 -2.23 -8.60
CA CYS A 384 -6.47 -2.51 -7.20
C CYS A 384 -5.26 -2.15 -6.33
N VAL A 385 -5.49 -1.40 -5.25
CA VAL A 385 -4.51 -1.23 -4.17
C VAL A 385 -4.84 -2.29 -3.12
N TYR A 386 -3.94 -3.24 -2.96
CA TYR A 386 -3.94 -4.13 -1.80
C TYR A 386 -3.62 -3.27 -0.57
N MET A 387 -4.40 -3.41 0.50
CA MET A 387 -4.04 -3.02 1.86
C MET A 387 -4.08 -4.29 2.69
N PHE A 388 -3.41 -4.34 3.85
CA PHE A 388 -3.24 -5.59 4.60
C PHE A 388 -3.41 -5.30 6.08
N GLN A 389 -4.19 -6.03 6.87
CA GLN A 389 -4.41 -5.59 8.26
C GLN A 389 -3.15 -5.71 9.11
N VAL A 390 -2.46 -6.85 9.05
CA VAL A 390 -1.15 -7.04 9.69
C VAL A 390 -0.05 -6.29 8.93
N GLY A 391 -0.09 -6.28 7.59
CA GLY A 391 0.91 -5.60 6.75
C GLY A 391 0.88 -4.07 6.87
N VAL A 392 -0.31 -3.46 6.85
CA VAL A 392 -0.54 -2.02 7.08
C VAL A 392 -0.14 -1.68 8.48
N TRP A 393 -0.58 -2.44 9.48
CA TRP A 393 -0.15 -2.20 10.86
C TRP A 393 1.39 -2.22 10.97
N ALA A 394 2.05 -3.23 10.39
CA ALA A 394 3.51 -3.33 10.40
C ALA A 394 4.18 -2.16 9.67
N ALA A 395 3.63 -1.71 8.54
CA ALA A 395 4.15 -0.57 7.79
C ALA A 395 3.91 0.76 8.52
N THR A 396 2.72 0.97 9.09
CA THR A 396 2.35 2.16 9.87
C THR A 396 3.23 2.30 11.12
N GLN A 397 3.46 1.19 11.82
CA GLN A 397 4.32 1.14 13.00
C GLN A 397 5.81 1.04 12.65
N LYS A 398 6.17 0.95 11.36
CA LYS A 398 7.55 0.73 10.87
C LYS A 398 8.23 -0.44 11.58
N VAL A 399 7.50 -1.54 11.79
CA VAL A 399 7.99 -2.73 12.50
C VAL A 399 9.18 -3.33 11.77
N ALA A 400 10.23 -3.65 12.53
CA ALA A 400 11.42 -4.30 12.00
C ALA A 400 11.08 -5.73 11.50
N PRO A 401 11.47 -6.11 10.26
CA PRO A 401 11.11 -7.40 9.67
C PRO A 401 11.50 -8.62 10.50
N GLY A 402 12.71 -8.61 11.09
CA GLY A 402 13.18 -9.70 11.93
C GLY A 402 12.35 -9.89 13.22
N ALA A 403 11.83 -8.79 13.78
CA ALA A 403 10.99 -8.85 14.99
C ALA A 403 9.62 -9.46 14.69
N LEU A 404 8.99 -9.08 13.58
CA LEU A 404 7.71 -9.65 13.16
C LEU A 404 7.83 -11.12 12.77
N HIS A 405 8.88 -11.46 12.01
CA HIS A 405 9.15 -12.85 11.64
C HIS A 405 9.38 -13.75 12.86
N ALA A 406 10.09 -13.24 13.88
CA ALA A 406 10.25 -13.95 15.14
C ALA A 406 8.95 -14.05 15.94
N ALA A 407 8.09 -13.01 15.94
CA ALA A 407 6.80 -13.02 16.64
C ALA A 407 5.79 -14.01 16.04
N LEU A 408 5.85 -14.25 14.74
CA LEU A 408 5.09 -15.31 14.05
C LEU A 408 5.72 -16.70 14.24
N GLY A 409 6.86 -16.77 14.94
CA GLY A 409 7.59 -17.99 15.25
C GLY A 409 7.14 -18.67 16.54
N ASP A 410 7.36 -19.98 16.63
CA ASP A 410 7.03 -20.72 17.85
C ASP A 410 7.97 -20.29 18.99
N ARG A 411 7.41 -20.07 20.18
CA ARG A 411 8.04 -19.37 21.32
C ARG A 411 9.20 -20.15 21.94
N GLN A 412 10.33 -20.29 21.27
CA GLN A 412 11.58 -20.75 21.90
C GLN A 412 12.78 -20.02 21.31
N GLY A 413 13.11 -18.86 21.88
CA GLY A 413 14.47 -18.32 21.79
C GLY A 413 14.60 -16.89 21.29
N THR A 414 14.10 -15.92 22.05
CA THR A 414 14.73 -14.59 22.07
C THR A 414 14.69 -14.03 23.49
N SER A 415 15.87 -13.97 24.11
CA SER A 415 16.14 -13.36 25.41
C SER A 415 16.28 -11.83 25.28
N GLY A 416 15.19 -11.15 24.93
CA GLY A 416 15.08 -9.71 24.93
C GLY A 416 13.69 -9.29 25.38
N GLU A 417 13.54 -8.10 25.94
CA GLU A 417 12.24 -7.50 26.31
C GLU A 417 11.33 -7.44 25.07
N LEU A 418 10.59 -8.51 24.82
CA LEU A 418 9.63 -8.59 23.73
C LEU A 418 8.47 -7.63 24.06
N SER A 419 8.23 -6.68 23.17
CA SER A 419 7.11 -5.76 23.27
C SER A 419 5.78 -6.50 23.38
N GLU A 420 4.82 -5.93 24.10
CA GLU A 420 3.49 -6.51 24.37
C GLU A 420 2.75 -6.97 23.09
N TRP A 421 3.01 -6.32 21.96
CA TRP A 421 2.43 -6.69 20.66
C TRP A 421 2.96 -8.02 20.10
N CYS A 422 4.20 -8.43 20.40
CA CYS A 422 4.77 -9.69 19.89
C CYS A 422 4.00 -10.89 20.44
N ALA A 423 3.59 -10.83 21.71
CA ALA A 423 2.78 -11.87 22.33
C ALA A 423 1.40 -11.98 21.67
N LYS A 424 0.79 -10.84 21.35
CA LYS A 424 -0.52 -10.75 20.68
C LYS A 424 -0.46 -11.31 19.25
N ILE A 425 0.59 -11.00 18.48
CA ILE A 425 0.81 -11.56 17.13
C ILE A 425 1.04 -13.08 17.20
N GLY A 426 1.81 -13.57 18.17
CA GLY A 426 1.99 -15.02 18.36
C GLY A 426 0.68 -15.74 18.69
N GLU A 427 -0.18 -15.14 19.51
CA GLU A 427 -1.52 -15.67 19.79
C GLU A 427 -2.44 -15.65 18.58
N LEU A 428 -2.39 -14.59 17.77
CA LEU A 428 -3.16 -14.50 16.53
C LEU A 428 -2.68 -15.55 15.51
N SER A 429 -1.36 -15.76 15.39
CA SER A 429 -0.77 -16.81 14.55
C SER A 429 -1.22 -18.20 14.99
N ALA A 430 -1.37 -18.44 16.30
CA ALA A 430 -1.90 -19.70 16.82
C ALA A 430 -3.41 -19.88 16.53
N ALA A 431 -4.19 -18.78 16.49
CA ALA A 431 -5.60 -18.82 16.13
C ALA A 431 -5.84 -18.95 14.62
N LEU A 432 -4.92 -18.45 13.79
CA LEU A 432 -4.98 -18.42 12.33
C LEU A 432 -3.73 -19.04 11.68
N PRO A 433 -3.42 -20.32 11.93
CA PRO A 433 -2.16 -20.94 11.51
C PRO A 433 -2.02 -21.12 10.00
N MET A 434 -3.13 -21.12 9.25
CA MET A 434 -3.14 -21.30 7.80
C MET A 434 -3.13 -19.95 7.08
N SER A 435 -3.92 -18.99 7.57
CA SER A 435 -3.95 -17.62 7.07
C SER A 435 -2.67 -16.89 7.40
N LEU A 436 -2.17 -16.92 8.64
CA LEU A 436 -0.97 -16.17 9.07
C LEU A 436 0.34 -16.94 8.94
N LYS A 437 0.43 -17.84 7.94
CA LYS A 437 1.72 -18.43 7.56
C LYS A 437 2.75 -17.33 7.29
N ARG A 438 3.96 -17.53 7.81
CA ARG A 438 5.02 -16.50 7.82
C ARG A 438 5.29 -15.95 6.44
N GLU A 439 5.42 -16.84 5.45
CA GLU A 439 5.77 -16.49 4.08
C GLU A 439 4.68 -15.63 3.43
N LEU A 440 3.42 -15.86 3.80
CA LEU A 440 2.30 -15.08 3.28
C LEU A 440 2.29 -13.68 3.90
N VAL A 441 2.42 -13.59 5.23
CA VAL A 441 2.51 -12.30 5.93
C VAL A 441 3.73 -11.49 5.46
N MET A 442 4.87 -12.14 5.17
CA MET A 442 6.04 -11.43 4.63
C MET A 442 5.76 -10.83 3.24
N CYS A 443 5.00 -11.50 2.37
CA CYS A 443 4.62 -10.94 1.06
C CYS A 443 3.79 -9.67 1.23
N ASP A 444 2.82 -9.73 2.13
CA ASP A 444 1.89 -8.65 2.44
C ASP A 444 2.61 -7.43 3.04
N CYS A 445 3.45 -7.67 4.05
CA CYS A 445 4.28 -6.63 4.66
C CYS A 445 5.24 -5.99 3.65
N ALA A 446 5.85 -6.79 2.76
CA ALA A 446 6.73 -6.27 1.72
C ALA A 446 6.00 -5.31 0.77
N TRP A 447 4.79 -5.69 0.34
CA TRP A 447 3.97 -4.85 -0.53
C TRP A 447 3.55 -3.55 0.17
N GLU A 448 3.08 -3.61 1.41
CA GLU A 448 2.63 -2.41 2.13
C GLU A 448 3.76 -1.44 2.44
N CYS A 449 4.91 -1.95 2.88
CA CYS A 449 6.08 -1.11 3.09
C CYS A 449 6.51 -0.42 1.79
N MET A 450 6.49 -1.13 0.66
CA MET A 450 6.81 -0.53 -0.64
C MET A 450 5.76 0.50 -1.10
N SER A 451 4.47 0.19 -0.91
CA SER A 451 3.35 1.07 -1.25
C SER A 451 3.38 2.36 -0.43
N ALA A 452 3.58 2.26 0.89
CA ALA A 452 3.70 3.40 1.78
C ALA A 452 4.94 4.27 1.48
N TRP A 453 6.08 3.65 1.16
CA TRP A 453 7.24 4.37 0.66
C TRP A 453 6.94 5.08 -0.67
N PHE A 454 6.26 4.42 -1.61
CA PHE A 454 5.99 4.99 -2.93
C PHE A 454 5.07 6.22 -2.88
N LYS A 455 4.13 6.24 -1.92
CA LYS A 455 3.26 7.39 -1.62
C LYS A 455 4.04 8.57 -1.05
N GLU A 456 4.96 8.33 -0.11
CA GLU A 456 5.74 9.38 0.59
C GLU A 456 7.26 9.10 0.53
N ARG A 457 7.85 9.32 -0.65
CA ARG A 457 9.21 8.87 -1.00
C ARG A 457 10.33 9.47 -0.18
N GLU A 458 10.17 10.72 0.28
CA GLU A 458 11.20 11.43 1.07
C GLU A 458 11.21 10.97 2.53
N ASN A 459 10.03 10.79 3.14
CA ASN A 459 9.90 10.59 4.59
C ASN A 459 9.93 9.12 5.02
N ASN A 460 9.59 8.20 4.12
CA ASN A 460 9.40 6.79 4.44
C ASN A 460 10.45 5.87 3.82
N PHE A 461 11.68 6.36 3.60
CA PHE A 461 12.75 5.58 2.98
C PHE A 461 13.13 4.31 3.76
N VAL A 462 12.95 4.30 5.08
CA VAL A 462 13.11 3.10 5.93
C VAL A 462 12.18 1.96 5.49
N LEU A 463 10.98 2.28 4.99
CA LEU A 463 10.02 1.27 4.53
C LEU A 463 10.48 0.59 3.24
N LEU A 464 11.23 1.27 2.36
CA LEU A 464 11.87 0.61 1.21
C LEU A 464 12.84 -0.49 1.68
N GLU A 465 13.61 -0.21 2.73
CA GLU A 465 14.55 -1.18 3.28
C GLU A 465 13.83 -2.36 3.94
N HIS A 466 12.79 -2.07 4.73
CA HIS A 466 11.97 -3.10 5.36
C HIS A 466 11.28 -3.98 4.32
N ALA A 467 10.75 -3.40 3.24
CA ALA A 467 10.11 -4.16 2.16
C ALA A 467 11.06 -5.20 1.57
N LEU A 468 12.31 -4.83 1.27
CA LEU A 468 13.28 -5.75 0.70
C LEU A 468 13.81 -6.76 1.72
N GLN A 469 13.89 -6.39 2.99
CA GLN A 469 14.21 -7.34 4.07
C GLN A 469 13.09 -8.38 4.24
N TYR A 470 11.81 -7.98 4.19
CA TYR A 470 10.69 -8.93 4.18
C TYR A 470 10.79 -9.92 3.01
N VAL A 471 11.14 -9.45 1.81
CA VAL A 471 11.39 -10.34 0.66
C VAL A 471 12.59 -11.27 0.88
N SER A 472 13.65 -10.81 1.56
CA SER A 472 14.78 -11.69 1.89
C SER A 472 14.42 -12.82 2.87
N LEU A 473 13.40 -12.62 3.71
CA LEU A 473 12.90 -13.67 4.61
C LEU A 473 12.10 -14.77 3.87
N LEU A 474 11.83 -14.60 2.58
CA LEU A 474 11.15 -15.58 1.72
C LEU A 474 12.11 -16.60 1.08
N GLU A 475 13.37 -16.68 1.50
CA GLU A 475 14.38 -17.58 0.92
C GLU A 475 13.95 -19.06 0.87
N GLU A 476 13.19 -19.53 1.86
CA GLU A 476 12.66 -20.91 1.90
C GLU A 476 11.51 -21.15 0.91
N SER A 477 10.92 -20.07 0.38
CA SER A 477 9.83 -20.09 -0.59
C SER A 477 10.23 -19.37 -1.89
N PRO A 478 11.12 -19.95 -2.71
CA PRO A 478 11.69 -19.29 -3.89
C PRO A 478 10.64 -18.85 -4.91
N ARG A 479 9.51 -19.56 -5.01
CA ARG A 479 8.39 -19.19 -5.89
C ARG A 479 7.73 -17.87 -5.47
N LEU A 480 7.46 -17.70 -4.17
CA LEU A 480 6.88 -16.47 -3.63
C LEU A 480 7.91 -15.34 -3.67
N GLN A 481 9.16 -15.60 -3.28
CA GLN A 481 10.24 -14.62 -3.38
C GLN A 481 10.42 -14.10 -4.81
N HIS A 482 10.47 -15.01 -5.79
CA HIS A 482 10.54 -14.67 -7.21
C HIS A 482 9.36 -13.78 -7.66
N GLY A 483 8.14 -14.20 -7.34
CA GLY A 483 6.93 -13.48 -7.70
C GLY A 483 6.87 -12.09 -7.08
N MET A 484 7.19 -11.99 -5.79
CA MET A 484 7.22 -10.73 -5.07
C MET A 484 8.28 -9.78 -5.59
N CYS A 485 9.51 -10.26 -5.84
CA CYS A 485 10.55 -9.45 -6.48
C CYS A 485 10.07 -8.87 -7.82
N LEU A 486 9.44 -9.69 -8.67
CA LEU A 486 8.95 -9.24 -9.97
C LEU A 486 7.81 -8.21 -9.84
N LEU A 487 6.84 -8.47 -8.97
CA LEU A 487 5.73 -7.56 -8.72
C LEU A 487 6.22 -6.20 -8.17
N LEU A 488 7.16 -6.21 -7.22
CA LEU A 488 7.73 -4.96 -6.68
C LEU A 488 8.54 -4.20 -7.73
N TRP A 489 9.28 -4.92 -8.57
CA TRP A 489 10.01 -4.33 -9.69
C TRP A 489 9.08 -3.62 -10.67
N GLU A 490 8.05 -4.31 -11.15
CA GLU A 490 7.17 -3.80 -12.20
C GLU A 490 6.30 -2.64 -11.73
N ASN A 491 5.87 -2.65 -10.46
CA ASN A 491 4.95 -1.64 -9.93
C ASN A 491 5.65 -0.41 -9.33
N PHE A 492 6.86 -0.55 -8.77
CA PHE A 492 7.48 0.53 -7.99
C PHE A 492 8.88 0.94 -8.46
N LEU A 493 9.75 -0.01 -8.79
CA LEU A 493 11.19 0.25 -8.94
C LEU A 493 11.65 0.47 -10.40
N ARG A 494 11.03 -0.21 -11.37
CA ARG A 494 11.48 -0.19 -12.78
C ARG A 494 11.55 1.23 -13.35
N GLU A 495 10.46 1.98 -13.26
CA GLU A 495 10.41 3.36 -13.78
C GLU A 495 11.41 4.27 -13.07
N ARG A 496 11.66 4.05 -11.77
CA ARG A 496 12.64 4.85 -11.01
C ARG A 496 14.06 4.59 -11.45
N LEU A 497 14.42 3.33 -11.72
CA LEU A 497 15.76 3.04 -12.25
C LEU A 497 15.93 3.56 -13.69
N ILE A 498 14.86 3.57 -14.50
CA ILE A 498 14.84 4.22 -15.82
C ILE A 498 15.12 5.72 -15.69
N ASP A 499 14.44 6.40 -14.75
CA ASP A 499 14.65 7.83 -14.48
C ASP A 499 16.12 8.11 -14.11
N VAL A 500 16.70 7.33 -13.20
CA VAL A 500 18.12 7.45 -12.80
C VAL A 500 19.05 7.23 -13.98
N TYR A 501 18.83 6.17 -14.76
CA TYR A 501 19.63 5.85 -15.94
C TYR A 501 19.59 6.99 -16.96
N ASN A 502 18.41 7.53 -17.27
CA ASN A 502 18.24 8.61 -18.23
C ASN A 502 18.88 9.91 -17.73
N LEU A 503 18.71 10.22 -16.44
CA LEU A 503 19.29 11.40 -15.81
C LEU A 503 20.83 11.36 -15.87
N LEU A 504 21.44 10.22 -15.56
CA LEU A 504 22.89 10.04 -15.63
C LEU A 504 23.42 10.09 -17.06
N ASN A 505 22.73 9.49 -18.04
CA ASN A 505 23.17 9.58 -19.44
C ASN A 505 23.02 10.99 -20.03
N LYS A 506 22.06 11.78 -19.53
CA LYS A 506 21.84 13.17 -19.92
C LYS A 506 22.84 14.12 -19.26
N ALA A 507 23.03 14.00 -17.95
CA ALA A 507 23.96 14.83 -17.18
C ALA A 507 25.43 14.45 -17.44
N GLY A 508 25.67 13.15 -17.65
CA GLY A 508 27.00 12.56 -17.78
C GLY A 508 27.83 12.59 -16.50
N ARG A 509 27.26 12.97 -15.35
CA ARG A 509 27.94 13.12 -14.04
C ARG A 509 26.90 13.05 -12.91
N PHE A 510 27.33 13.20 -11.66
CA PHE A 510 26.41 13.21 -10.52
C PHE A 510 25.32 14.31 -10.67
N PRO A 511 24.02 13.99 -10.56
CA PRO A 511 22.96 14.98 -10.72
C PRO A 511 22.89 15.90 -9.50
N ARG A 512 22.74 17.21 -9.71
CA ARG A 512 22.60 18.18 -8.59
C ARG A 512 21.35 17.87 -7.75
N GLU A 513 21.44 17.99 -6.44
CA GLU A 513 20.33 17.72 -5.50
C GLU A 513 19.01 18.41 -5.87
N ARG A 514 19.06 19.67 -6.34
CA ARG A 514 17.85 20.40 -6.78
C ARG A 514 17.13 19.72 -7.94
N LEU A 515 17.87 19.10 -8.86
CA LEU A 515 17.30 18.35 -9.98
C LEU A 515 16.69 17.03 -9.48
N LEU A 516 17.36 16.36 -8.53
CA LEU A 516 16.87 15.10 -7.92
C LEU A 516 15.57 15.30 -7.16
N LYS A 517 15.47 16.35 -6.33
CA LYS A 517 14.21 16.70 -5.65
C LYS A 517 13.09 17.03 -6.63
N ARG A 518 13.41 17.76 -7.72
CA ARG A 518 12.41 18.13 -8.74
C ARG A 518 11.93 16.96 -9.58
N GLU A 519 12.82 16.08 -10.02
CA GLU A 519 12.50 15.03 -10.98
C GLU A 519 12.10 13.70 -10.31
N MET A 520 12.58 13.45 -9.08
CA MET A 520 12.36 12.17 -8.39
C MET A 520 11.84 12.30 -6.95
N GLY A 521 11.95 13.47 -6.33
CA GLY A 521 11.53 13.68 -4.93
C GLY A 521 12.36 12.85 -3.95
N ILE A 522 13.69 12.80 -4.15
CA ILE A 522 14.65 12.13 -3.25
C ILE A 522 15.93 12.97 -3.11
N SER A 523 16.67 12.76 -2.01
CA SER A 523 17.99 13.36 -1.77
C SER A 523 19.13 12.53 -2.39
N ASP A 524 20.34 13.11 -2.40
CA ASP A 524 21.55 12.48 -2.93
C ASP A 524 21.90 11.17 -2.19
N SER A 525 21.77 11.15 -0.86
CA SER A 525 21.97 9.95 -0.04
C SER A 525 20.93 8.86 -0.31
N HIS A 526 19.68 9.26 -0.52
CA HIS A 526 18.58 8.36 -0.86
C HIS A 526 18.73 7.80 -2.29
N LEU A 527 19.32 8.55 -3.22
CA LEU A 527 19.59 8.08 -4.58
C LEU A 527 20.55 6.89 -4.60
N VAL A 528 21.71 7.02 -3.92
CA VAL A 528 22.70 5.93 -3.81
C VAL A 528 22.04 4.70 -3.19
N THR A 529 21.29 4.91 -2.10
CA THR A 529 20.62 3.83 -1.39
C THR A 529 19.56 3.17 -2.27
N LEU A 530 18.75 3.94 -3.01
CA LEU A 530 17.73 3.41 -3.92
C LEU A 530 18.33 2.48 -4.97
N VAL A 531 19.42 2.88 -5.62
CA VAL A 531 20.08 2.05 -6.63
C VAL A 531 20.64 0.77 -6.01
N GLY A 532 21.28 0.86 -4.84
CA GLY A 532 21.75 -0.31 -4.11
C GLY A 532 20.62 -1.27 -3.72
N LYS A 533 19.47 -0.74 -3.30
CA LYS A 533 18.26 -1.53 -2.99
C LYS A 533 17.66 -2.17 -4.25
N CYS A 534 17.63 -1.48 -5.39
CA CYS A 534 17.28 -2.07 -6.68
C CYS A 534 18.20 -3.25 -7.03
N ARG A 535 19.53 -3.09 -6.86
CA ARG A 535 20.51 -4.16 -7.11
C ARG A 535 20.26 -5.37 -6.20
N ILE A 536 20.04 -5.15 -4.89
CA ILE A 536 19.78 -6.23 -3.93
C ILE A 536 18.50 -6.98 -4.32
N MET A 537 17.42 -6.27 -4.65
CA MET A 537 16.17 -6.90 -5.10
C MET A 537 16.37 -7.72 -6.38
N LEU A 538 17.07 -7.18 -7.39
CA LEU A 538 17.37 -7.90 -8.62
C LEU A 538 18.25 -9.14 -8.37
N ARG A 539 19.18 -9.08 -7.40
CA ARG A 539 19.98 -10.22 -6.97
C ARG A 539 19.09 -11.30 -6.32
N SER A 540 18.15 -10.93 -5.46
CA SER A 540 17.17 -11.85 -4.90
C SER A 540 16.31 -12.48 -5.99
N LEU A 541 15.87 -11.70 -6.98
CA LEU A 541 15.13 -12.21 -8.14
C LEU A 541 15.96 -13.24 -8.92
N CYS A 542 17.22 -12.93 -9.24
CA CYS A 542 18.14 -13.85 -9.93
C CYS A 542 18.35 -15.16 -9.16
N ASN A 543 18.53 -15.08 -7.84
CA ASN A 543 18.73 -16.26 -6.99
C ASN A 543 17.46 -17.12 -6.95
N ALA A 544 16.30 -16.52 -6.72
CA ALA A 544 15.03 -17.21 -6.61
C ALA A 544 14.67 -17.98 -7.89
N VAL A 545 15.00 -17.44 -9.07
CA VAL A 545 14.75 -18.07 -10.38
C VAL A 545 15.47 -19.39 -10.55
N ARG A 546 16.71 -19.47 -10.07
CA ARG A 546 17.54 -20.68 -10.16
C ARG A 546 16.94 -21.85 -9.38
N ASP A 547 16.19 -21.54 -8.32
CA ASP A 547 15.61 -22.52 -7.41
C ASP A 547 14.11 -22.76 -7.66
N LEU A 548 13.54 -22.20 -8.75
CA LEU A 548 12.12 -22.36 -9.09
C LEU A 548 11.70 -23.82 -9.33
N ASP A 549 12.56 -24.63 -9.95
CA ASP A 549 12.27 -26.03 -10.27
C ASP A 549 12.16 -26.93 -9.03
N ARG A 550 12.64 -26.45 -7.87
CA ARG A 550 12.61 -27.19 -6.60
C ARG A 550 11.28 -27.01 -5.86
N TYR A 551 10.40 -26.14 -6.33
CA TYR A 551 9.19 -25.75 -5.61
C TYR A 551 7.93 -26.41 -6.18
N VAL A 552 7.18 -27.09 -5.31
CA VAL A 552 5.82 -27.57 -5.64
C VAL A 552 4.84 -26.46 -5.29
N ASN A 553 4.11 -25.97 -6.29
CA ASN A 553 3.11 -24.92 -6.09
C ASN A 553 2.02 -25.41 -5.11
N ARG A 554 1.99 -24.85 -3.90
CA ARG A 554 0.92 -25.10 -2.92
C ARG A 554 0.01 -23.89 -2.93
N ARG A 555 -1.27 -24.10 -3.29
CA ARG A 555 -2.28 -23.05 -3.15
C ARG A 555 -2.36 -22.60 -1.69
N ALA A 556 -2.61 -21.31 -1.49
CA ALA A 556 -2.94 -20.81 -0.17
C ALA A 556 -4.16 -21.59 0.36
N THR A 557 -4.05 -22.01 1.62
CA THR A 557 -5.08 -22.73 2.37
C THR A 557 -5.49 -21.82 3.51
N TYR A 558 -6.79 -21.73 3.75
CA TYR A 558 -7.38 -20.88 4.79
C TYR A 558 -8.05 -21.76 5.84
N GLU A 559 -8.36 -21.19 7.00
CA GLU A 559 -9.10 -21.87 8.04
C GLU A 559 -10.51 -22.20 7.53
N ASP A 560 -11.01 -23.39 7.90
CA ASP A 560 -12.34 -23.86 7.51
C ASP A 560 -13.43 -22.84 7.87
N PHE A 561 -13.27 -22.16 9.01
CA PHE A 561 -14.24 -21.17 9.44
C PHE A 561 -14.26 -19.91 8.56
N VAL A 562 -13.10 -19.50 8.05
CA VAL A 562 -12.97 -18.36 7.14
C VAL A 562 -13.56 -18.69 5.77
N LEU A 563 -13.31 -19.92 5.29
CA LEU A 563 -13.92 -20.46 4.07
C LEU A 563 -15.45 -20.48 4.18
N ALA A 564 -15.97 -20.99 5.30
CA ALA A 564 -17.40 -21.08 5.55
C ALA A 564 -18.06 -19.70 5.62
N LEU A 565 -17.50 -18.74 6.37
CA LEU A 565 -18.02 -17.37 6.44
C LEU A 565 -18.09 -16.67 5.07
N THR A 566 -17.06 -16.87 4.24
CA THR A 566 -17.01 -16.28 2.89
C THR A 566 -18.11 -16.85 1.96
N GLN A 567 -18.61 -18.06 2.25
CA GLN A 567 -19.66 -18.72 1.48
C GLN A 567 -21.09 -18.33 1.90
N LEU A 568 -21.27 -17.70 3.07
CA LEU A 568 -22.59 -17.34 3.61
C LEU A 568 -23.32 -16.21 2.85
N ALA A 569 -22.64 -15.43 2.02
CA ALA A 569 -23.24 -14.31 1.29
C ALA A 569 -22.97 -14.37 -0.23
N PRO A 570 -23.54 -15.35 -0.95
CA PRO A 570 -23.24 -15.58 -2.37
C PRO A 570 -23.67 -14.43 -3.30
N GLU A 571 -24.68 -13.64 -2.92
CA GLU A 571 -25.24 -12.56 -3.74
C GLU A 571 -24.36 -11.29 -3.80
N ARG A 572 -23.38 -11.14 -2.90
CA ARG A 572 -22.44 -10.01 -2.90
C ARG A 572 -21.15 -10.29 -3.67
N HIS A 573 -20.96 -11.52 -4.15
CA HIS A 573 -19.86 -11.92 -5.04
C HIS A 573 -20.09 -11.37 -6.46
N SER A 574 -19.97 -10.05 -6.62
CA SER A 574 -19.83 -9.46 -7.96
C SER A 574 -18.53 -9.95 -8.61
N ASP A 575 -18.51 -10.03 -9.95
CA ASP A 575 -17.52 -10.63 -10.88
C ASP A 575 -16.00 -10.43 -10.63
N ALA A 576 -15.59 -9.67 -9.62
CA ALA A 576 -14.20 -9.58 -9.19
C ALA A 576 -13.96 -10.51 -7.99
N ASN A 577 -13.87 -11.82 -8.23
CA ASN A 577 -13.17 -12.72 -7.30
C ASN A 577 -11.70 -12.25 -7.26
N LYS A 578 -11.39 -11.33 -6.35
CA LYS A 578 -10.07 -10.73 -6.23
C LYS A 578 -9.15 -11.76 -5.61
N GLU A 579 -8.10 -12.06 -6.35
CA GLU A 579 -7.13 -13.08 -5.99
C GLU A 579 -6.17 -12.55 -4.91
N PRO A 580 -5.81 -13.36 -3.91
CA PRO A 580 -4.84 -12.96 -2.89
C PRO A 580 -3.45 -12.69 -3.50
N LEU A 581 -2.73 -11.70 -2.96
CA LEU A 581 -1.42 -11.28 -3.48
C LEU A 581 -0.43 -12.44 -3.58
N SER A 582 -0.44 -13.32 -2.57
CA SER A 582 0.40 -14.51 -2.53
C SER A 582 0.15 -15.47 -3.70
N ASP A 583 -1.10 -15.65 -4.14
CA ASP A 583 -1.41 -16.47 -5.31
C ASP A 583 -0.96 -15.76 -6.60
N VAL A 584 -1.12 -14.43 -6.67
CA VAL A 584 -0.66 -13.62 -7.82
C VAL A 584 0.86 -13.71 -7.95
N ALA A 585 1.58 -13.64 -6.83
CA ALA A 585 3.02 -13.81 -6.76
C ALA A 585 3.42 -15.23 -7.21
N SER A 586 2.72 -16.26 -6.72
CA SER A 586 3.04 -17.65 -7.05
C SER A 586 2.91 -17.97 -8.56
N ARG A 587 2.03 -17.26 -9.27
CA ARG A 587 1.74 -17.44 -10.70
C ARG A 587 2.66 -16.67 -11.64
N GLN A 588 3.52 -15.82 -11.11
CA GLN A 588 4.41 -15.01 -11.94
C GLN A 588 5.27 -15.90 -12.86
N LYS A 589 5.34 -15.54 -14.15
CA LYS A 589 6.13 -16.29 -15.12
C LYS A 589 7.61 -16.21 -14.74
N ALA A 590 8.36 -17.30 -14.90
CA ALA A 590 9.80 -17.29 -14.69
C ALA A 590 10.46 -16.19 -15.54
N VAL A 591 11.44 -15.49 -14.97
CA VAL A 591 12.20 -14.45 -15.68
C VAL A 591 13.43 -15.05 -16.34
N ASN A 592 13.94 -14.38 -17.37
CA ASN A 592 15.21 -14.72 -17.98
C ASN A 592 16.38 -14.32 -17.06
N TYR A 593 17.10 -15.32 -16.57
CA TYR A 593 18.25 -15.15 -15.68
C TYR A 593 19.29 -14.16 -16.22
N HIS A 594 19.71 -14.32 -17.49
CA HIS A 594 20.74 -13.47 -18.09
C HIS A 594 20.27 -12.03 -18.26
N LEU A 595 18.99 -11.82 -18.55
CA LEU A 595 18.41 -10.48 -18.64
C LEU A 595 18.39 -9.78 -17.28
N VAL A 596 18.01 -10.49 -16.21
CA VAL A 596 18.06 -9.92 -14.85
C VAL A 596 19.52 -9.66 -14.43
N LEU A 597 20.45 -10.57 -14.74
CA LEU A 597 21.88 -10.38 -14.49
C LEU A 597 22.43 -9.13 -15.19
N HIS A 598 22.03 -8.88 -16.44
CA HIS A 598 22.39 -7.67 -17.17
C HIS A 598 21.88 -6.39 -16.48
N HIS A 599 20.69 -6.43 -15.87
CA HIS A 599 20.17 -5.31 -15.07
C HIS A 599 20.91 -5.16 -13.73
N ILE A 600 21.37 -6.26 -13.12
CA ILE A 600 22.26 -6.21 -11.95
C ILE A 600 23.57 -5.51 -12.32
N HIS A 601 24.16 -5.82 -13.48
CA HIS A 601 25.37 -5.14 -13.96
C HIS A 601 25.13 -3.64 -14.14
N LEU A 602 24.03 -3.24 -14.77
CA LEU A 602 23.67 -1.82 -14.90
C LEU A 602 23.51 -1.14 -13.52
N ALA A 603 22.75 -1.75 -12.61
CA ALA A 603 22.54 -1.19 -11.27
C ALA A 603 23.88 -1.07 -10.50
N THR A 604 24.78 -2.04 -10.65
CA THR A 604 26.11 -2.03 -10.03
C THR A 604 26.99 -0.91 -10.60
N VAL A 605 26.98 -0.72 -11.93
CA VAL A 605 27.67 0.40 -12.59
C VAL A 605 27.19 1.74 -12.05
N ILE A 606 25.87 1.92 -11.97
CA ILE A 606 25.27 3.17 -11.48
C ILE A 606 25.62 3.38 -10.00
N GLU A 607 25.54 2.34 -9.18
CA GLU A 607 25.88 2.43 -7.74
C GLU A 607 27.36 2.78 -7.53
N LEU A 608 28.28 2.19 -8.29
CA LEU A 608 29.70 2.53 -8.24
C LEU A 608 29.93 3.97 -8.72
N GLN A 609 29.28 4.40 -9.80
CA GLN A 609 29.36 5.78 -10.27
C GLN A 609 28.90 6.78 -9.21
N LEU A 610 27.81 6.49 -8.50
CA LEU A 610 27.24 7.41 -7.52
C LEU A 610 27.93 7.38 -6.15
N SER A 611 28.63 6.29 -5.81
CA SER A 611 29.19 6.07 -4.45
C SER A 611 30.72 6.03 -4.39
N VAL A 612 31.40 5.97 -5.53
CA VAL A 612 32.87 5.90 -5.63
C VAL A 612 33.45 7.02 -6.50
N CYS A 613 32.76 7.42 -7.57
CA CYS A 613 33.29 8.45 -8.46
C CYS A 613 33.01 9.86 -7.92
N ASP A 614 33.96 10.77 -8.17
CA ASP A 614 33.81 12.20 -7.89
C ASP A 614 32.65 12.81 -8.68
N GLU A 615 32.01 13.85 -8.13
CA GLU A 615 30.86 14.52 -8.74
C GLU A 615 31.14 15.10 -10.13
N ASP A 616 32.40 15.45 -10.41
CA ASP A 616 32.84 16.04 -11.68
C ASP A 616 33.21 15.01 -12.75
N GLU A 617 33.31 13.72 -12.39
CA GLU A 617 33.70 12.66 -13.29
C GLU A 617 32.63 12.43 -14.37
N ARG A 618 33.07 12.39 -15.64
CA ARG A 618 32.15 12.35 -16.78
C ARG A 618 31.96 10.95 -17.31
N LEU A 619 30.93 10.26 -16.84
CA LEU A 619 30.57 8.93 -17.30
C LEU A 619 29.07 8.83 -17.63
N LYS A 620 28.79 8.25 -18.80
CA LYS A 620 27.45 7.83 -19.21
C LYS A 620 27.36 6.31 -19.06
N PRO A 621 26.47 5.77 -18.22
CA PRO A 621 26.32 4.33 -18.04
C PRO A 621 26.14 3.56 -19.36
N SER A 622 25.46 4.15 -20.35
CA SER A 622 25.26 3.53 -21.67
C SER A 622 26.57 3.22 -22.41
N MET A 623 27.64 3.94 -22.13
CA MET A 623 28.94 3.75 -22.79
C MET A 623 29.66 2.45 -22.37
N LEU A 624 29.16 1.76 -21.34
CA LEU A 624 29.73 0.49 -20.87
C LEU A 624 29.00 -0.73 -21.45
N PHE A 625 28.00 -0.51 -22.29
CA PHE A 625 27.19 -1.54 -22.94
C PHE A 625 27.24 -1.35 -24.46
N ASP A 626 27.11 -2.44 -25.19
CA ASP A 626 27.00 -2.47 -26.64
C ASP A 626 25.56 -2.16 -27.09
N GLU A 627 25.33 -2.04 -28.40
CA GLU A 627 23.99 -1.70 -28.91
C GLU A 627 22.93 -2.75 -28.52
N VAL A 628 23.28 -4.04 -28.57
CA VAL A 628 22.37 -5.13 -28.17
C VAL A 628 22.08 -5.07 -26.68
N GLY A 629 23.11 -4.87 -25.85
CA GLY A 629 22.97 -4.69 -24.42
C GLY A 629 22.09 -3.49 -24.05
N ILE A 630 22.25 -2.35 -24.74
CA ILE A 630 21.42 -1.15 -24.52
C ILE A 630 19.95 -1.43 -24.88
N GLN A 631 19.69 -2.09 -26.02
CA GLN A 631 18.32 -2.45 -26.43
C GLN A 631 17.64 -3.44 -25.48
N ALA A 632 18.41 -4.27 -24.77
CA ALA A 632 17.90 -5.20 -23.77
C ALA A 632 17.55 -4.53 -22.43
N LEU A 633 18.02 -3.31 -22.16
CA LEU A 633 17.73 -2.62 -20.90
C LEU A 633 16.24 -2.28 -20.76
N PHE A 634 15.70 -2.58 -19.59
CA PHE A 634 14.33 -2.32 -19.16
C PHE A 634 13.21 -2.97 -19.99
N VAL A 635 13.54 -3.88 -20.92
CA VAL A 635 12.57 -4.75 -21.60
C VAL A 635 11.96 -5.73 -20.59
N PRO A 636 10.68 -6.17 -20.74
CA PRO A 636 10.08 -7.14 -19.82
C PRO A 636 10.95 -8.37 -19.60
N PHE A 637 11.06 -8.82 -18.35
CA PHE A 637 12.01 -9.87 -17.96
C PHE A 637 11.73 -11.25 -18.54
N HIS A 638 10.57 -11.46 -19.17
CA HIS A 638 10.22 -12.70 -19.86
C HIS A 638 10.73 -12.77 -21.31
N THR A 639 11.46 -11.75 -21.76
CA THR A 639 12.07 -11.72 -23.09
C THR A 639 13.41 -12.43 -23.13
N HIS A 640 13.84 -12.82 -24.33
CA HIS A 640 15.08 -13.59 -24.55
C HIS A 640 16.04 -12.89 -25.53
N PRO A 641 16.52 -11.68 -25.20
CA PRO A 641 17.57 -11.05 -25.99
C PRO A 641 18.88 -11.85 -25.86
N LEU A 642 19.64 -11.92 -26.95
CA LEU A 642 20.96 -12.54 -26.98
C LEU A 642 22.01 -11.54 -26.47
N ILE A 643 22.13 -11.42 -25.15
CA ILE A 643 23.02 -10.43 -24.51
C ILE A 643 24.45 -10.98 -24.49
N PRO A 644 25.42 -10.34 -25.18
CA PRO A 644 26.82 -10.70 -25.08
C PRO A 644 27.41 -10.14 -23.79
N ILE A 645 27.33 -10.90 -22.69
CA ILE A 645 27.83 -10.42 -21.38
C ILE A 645 29.36 -10.23 -21.42
N ALA A 646 30.12 -11.24 -21.88
CA ALA A 646 31.58 -11.22 -21.95
C ALA A 646 32.14 -10.92 -23.37
N GLU A 647 31.48 -11.45 -24.41
CA GLU A 647 31.91 -11.34 -25.82
C GLU A 647 31.46 -10.02 -26.47
N VAL A 648 31.95 -8.91 -25.95
CA VAL A 648 31.71 -7.56 -26.51
C VAL A 648 32.87 -7.07 -27.36
N ASP A 649 32.62 -6.04 -28.18
CA ASP A 649 33.67 -5.34 -28.93
C ASP A 649 34.81 -4.86 -28.01
N LEU A 650 36.04 -4.89 -28.53
CA LEU A 650 37.27 -4.51 -27.81
C LEU A 650 37.15 -3.10 -27.23
N ALA A 651 36.54 -2.16 -27.96
CA ALA A 651 36.33 -0.80 -27.48
C ALA A 651 35.36 -0.71 -26.28
N VAL A 652 34.35 -1.58 -26.19
CA VAL A 652 33.47 -1.67 -25.01
C VAL A 652 34.22 -2.30 -23.84
N ARG A 653 34.98 -3.37 -24.12
CA ARG A 653 35.78 -4.08 -23.13
C ARG A 653 36.83 -3.17 -22.48
N GLU A 654 37.54 -2.37 -23.26
CA GLU A 654 38.51 -1.37 -22.78
C GLU A 654 37.82 -0.31 -21.92
N ARG A 655 36.66 0.20 -22.33
CA ARG A 655 35.88 1.16 -21.52
C ARG A 655 35.45 0.57 -20.17
N ARG A 656 35.02 -0.69 -20.14
CA ARG A 656 34.68 -1.40 -18.89
C ARG A 656 35.89 -1.57 -17.97
N GLN A 657 37.04 -1.97 -18.53
CA GLN A 657 38.29 -2.10 -17.78
C GLN A 657 38.71 -0.76 -17.16
N LEU A 658 38.79 0.30 -17.98
CA LEU A 658 39.17 1.64 -17.54
C LEU A 658 38.24 2.19 -16.46
N PHE A 659 36.93 1.97 -16.61
CA PHE A 659 35.95 2.37 -15.59
C PHE A 659 36.23 1.71 -14.23
N LEU A 660 36.44 0.39 -14.21
CA LEU A 660 36.68 -0.33 -12.96
C LEU A 660 38.04 0.01 -12.34
N GLU A 661 39.10 0.18 -13.14
CA GLU A 661 40.39 0.68 -12.67
C GLU A 661 40.27 2.07 -12.04
N LYS A 662 39.48 2.95 -12.67
CA LYS A 662 39.19 4.28 -12.16
C LYS A 662 38.44 4.21 -10.84
N CYS A 663 37.42 3.36 -10.70
CA CYS A 663 36.76 3.11 -9.41
C CYS A 663 37.76 2.67 -8.34
N VAL A 664 38.66 1.73 -8.64
CA VAL A 664 39.70 1.31 -7.69
C VAL A 664 40.58 2.48 -7.25
N SER A 665 40.98 3.34 -8.20
CA SER A 665 41.80 4.51 -7.88
C SER A 665 41.11 5.52 -6.95
N MET A 666 39.77 5.58 -6.94
CA MET A 666 38.96 6.53 -6.16
C MET A 666 38.33 5.94 -4.88
N LEU A 667 38.53 4.65 -4.57
CA LEU A 667 38.03 4.04 -3.32
C LEU A 667 38.68 4.62 -2.04
N ASP A 668 38.06 5.55 -1.34
CA ASP A 668 38.67 6.22 -0.18
C ASP A 668 38.75 5.35 1.09
N GLY A 669 39.92 5.25 1.71
CA GLY A 669 40.11 4.63 3.03
C GLY A 669 40.66 3.19 3.02
N ALA A 670 40.67 2.53 4.17
CA ALA A 670 41.14 1.15 4.28
C ALA A 670 40.12 0.17 3.65
N LEU A 671 40.61 -0.89 3.01
CA LEU A 671 39.78 -1.94 2.39
C LEU A 671 38.73 -2.55 3.33
N GLY A 672 38.93 -2.48 4.64
CA GLY A 672 37.94 -2.92 5.63
C GLY A 672 36.60 -2.18 5.51
N ASP A 673 36.64 -0.86 5.32
CA ASP A 673 35.43 -0.02 5.24
C ASP A 673 34.78 -0.09 3.86
N ASN A 674 35.58 -0.33 2.81
CA ASN A 674 35.13 -0.39 1.42
C ASN A 674 34.97 -1.80 0.85
N LYS A 675 35.04 -2.84 1.69
CA LYS A 675 35.01 -4.24 1.25
C LYS A 675 33.80 -4.53 0.34
N GLN A 676 32.63 -4.03 0.70
CA GLN A 676 31.41 -4.21 -0.09
C GLN A 676 31.55 -3.64 -1.50
N LYS A 677 32.12 -2.43 -1.65
CA LYS A 677 32.32 -1.78 -2.95
C LYS A 677 33.39 -2.50 -3.78
N TRP A 678 34.46 -2.97 -3.13
CA TRP A 678 35.48 -3.80 -3.78
C TRP A 678 34.89 -5.11 -4.31
N ASP A 679 34.03 -5.77 -3.53
CA ASP A 679 33.35 -7.00 -3.95
C ASP A 679 32.47 -6.75 -5.19
N LEU A 680 31.81 -5.58 -5.30
CA LEU A 680 31.05 -5.21 -6.50
C LEU A 680 31.95 -5.08 -7.75
N ILE A 681 33.10 -4.42 -7.61
CA ILE A 681 34.08 -4.27 -8.70
C ILE A 681 34.60 -5.64 -9.15
N VAL A 682 34.99 -6.50 -8.21
CA VAL A 682 35.50 -7.84 -8.50
C VAL A 682 34.44 -8.71 -9.17
N ASN A 683 33.19 -8.66 -8.72
CA ASN A 683 32.10 -9.40 -9.34
C ASN A 683 31.88 -8.97 -10.81
N LEU A 684 31.92 -7.67 -11.11
CA LEU A 684 31.82 -7.20 -12.50
C LEU A 684 33.00 -7.67 -13.36
N VAL A 685 34.21 -7.65 -12.81
CA VAL A 685 35.39 -8.17 -13.52
C VAL A 685 35.28 -9.66 -13.80
N VAL A 686 34.74 -10.44 -12.87
CA VAL A 686 34.49 -11.87 -13.06
C VAL A 686 33.46 -12.08 -14.18
N ASP A 687 32.33 -11.39 -14.10
CA ASP A 687 31.21 -11.58 -15.01
C ASP A 687 31.51 -11.07 -16.44
N TRP A 688 32.30 -10.01 -16.57
CA TRP A 688 32.75 -9.46 -17.86
C TRP A 688 34.08 -10.06 -18.35
N GLU A 689 34.63 -11.03 -17.61
CA GLU A 689 35.91 -11.71 -17.89
C GLU A 689 37.09 -10.76 -18.10
N LEU A 690 37.16 -9.66 -17.35
CA LEU A 690 38.18 -8.61 -17.47
C LEU A 690 39.53 -8.96 -16.81
N ASP A 691 40.58 -8.14 -17.01
CA ASP A 691 41.91 -8.39 -16.43
C ASP A 691 41.89 -8.11 -14.91
N ARG A 692 41.83 -9.19 -14.12
CA ARG A 692 41.82 -9.14 -12.65
C ARG A 692 43.16 -8.70 -12.06
N ASP A 693 44.25 -9.05 -12.73
CA ASP A 693 45.60 -8.74 -12.29
C ASP A 693 45.85 -7.24 -12.39
N GLU A 694 45.33 -6.58 -13.44
CA GLU A 694 45.46 -5.13 -13.59
C GLU A 694 44.69 -4.35 -12.52
N LEU A 695 43.53 -4.83 -12.05
CA LEU A 695 42.85 -4.21 -10.89
C LEU A 695 43.68 -4.30 -9.62
N ARG A 696 44.35 -5.45 -9.39
CA ARG A 696 45.22 -5.63 -8.23
C ARG A 696 46.46 -4.74 -8.32
N ILE A 697 47.01 -4.57 -9.52
CA ILE A 697 48.08 -3.60 -9.77
C ILE A 697 47.60 -2.18 -9.45
N CYS A 698 46.39 -1.80 -9.86
CA CYS A 698 45.82 -0.48 -9.55
C CYS A 698 45.66 -0.25 -8.04
N GLU A 699 45.18 -1.24 -7.30
CA GLU A 699 45.05 -1.20 -5.84
C GLU A 699 46.41 -0.99 -5.15
N ILE A 700 47.44 -1.74 -5.55
CA ILE A 700 48.79 -1.61 -4.98
C ILE A 700 49.38 -0.22 -5.28
N VAL A 701 49.24 0.25 -6.52
CA VAL A 701 49.71 1.58 -6.92
C VAL A 701 49.01 2.68 -6.13
N LYS A 702 47.70 2.53 -5.89
CA LYS A 702 46.94 3.43 -5.02
C LYS A 702 47.49 3.45 -3.59
N LEU A 703 47.65 2.28 -2.96
CA LEU A 703 48.18 2.19 -1.59
C LEU A 703 49.57 2.84 -1.47
N CYS A 704 50.44 2.66 -2.47
CA CYS A 704 51.73 3.35 -2.54
C CYS A 704 51.58 4.87 -2.69
N SER A 705 50.59 5.34 -3.46
CA SER A 705 50.32 6.77 -3.63
C SER A 705 49.81 7.43 -2.34
N GLU A 706 49.09 6.69 -1.50
CA GLU A 706 48.61 7.06 -0.17
C GLU A 706 49.67 6.87 0.94
N GLN A 707 50.91 6.52 0.58
CA GLN A 707 52.02 6.27 1.51
C GLN A 707 51.83 5.03 2.43
N ARG A 708 50.93 4.10 2.08
CA ARG A 708 50.63 2.86 2.82
C ARG A 708 51.39 1.65 2.27
N ILE A 709 52.72 1.79 2.15
CA ILE A 709 53.59 0.82 1.47
C ILE A 709 53.53 -0.57 2.13
N ALA A 710 53.45 -0.65 3.46
CA ALA A 710 53.36 -1.93 4.18
C ALA A 710 52.09 -2.74 3.87
N ASP A 711 50.97 -2.08 3.56
CA ASP A 711 49.74 -2.75 3.13
C ASP A 711 49.86 -3.20 1.66
N ALA A 712 50.48 -2.37 0.82
CA ALA A 712 50.76 -2.70 -0.57
C ALA A 712 51.65 -3.96 -0.69
N GLU A 713 52.69 -4.07 0.12
CA GLU A 713 53.62 -5.21 0.14
C GLU A 713 52.92 -6.56 0.42
N LYS A 714 51.86 -6.57 1.22
CA LYS A 714 51.09 -7.79 1.53
C LYS A 714 50.33 -8.32 0.31
N LEU A 715 49.99 -7.46 -0.65
CA LEU A 715 49.19 -7.80 -1.83
C LEU A 715 50.04 -8.23 -3.03
N ILE A 716 51.32 -7.84 -3.07
CA ILE A 716 52.26 -8.17 -4.15
C ILE A 716 52.39 -9.68 -4.44
N PRO A 717 52.41 -10.60 -3.46
CA PRO A 717 52.56 -12.03 -3.75
C PRO A 717 51.47 -12.61 -4.65
N VAL A 718 50.28 -11.99 -4.66
CA VAL A 718 49.09 -12.42 -5.42
C VAL A 718 49.12 -11.89 -6.87
N VAL A 719 50.03 -10.97 -7.20
CA VAL A 719 50.14 -10.37 -8.54
C VAL A 719 50.97 -11.27 -9.45
N GLU A 720 50.39 -11.64 -10.60
CA GLU A 720 51.05 -12.42 -11.64
C GLU A 720 51.93 -11.51 -12.51
N GLY A 721 51.41 -10.35 -12.92
CA GLY A 721 52.05 -9.37 -13.78
C GLY A 721 53.10 -8.48 -13.08
N ARG A 722 54.05 -9.07 -12.35
CA ARG A 722 55.07 -8.33 -11.55
C ARG A 722 55.86 -7.30 -12.37
N GLY A 723 56.08 -7.58 -13.65
CA GLY A 723 56.74 -6.64 -14.56
C GLY A 723 55.93 -5.35 -14.81
N ARG A 724 54.62 -5.49 -15.08
CA ARG A 724 53.71 -4.34 -15.26
C ARG A 724 53.59 -3.53 -13.98
N LEU A 725 53.49 -4.21 -12.84
CA LEU A 725 53.50 -3.59 -11.52
C LEU A 725 54.77 -2.76 -11.29
N ALA A 726 55.95 -3.32 -11.58
CA ALA A 726 57.22 -2.63 -11.42
C ALA A 726 57.29 -1.37 -12.29
N ASP A 727 56.83 -1.43 -13.54
CA ASP A 727 56.79 -0.28 -14.45
C ASP A 727 55.86 0.83 -13.94
N ARG A 728 54.67 0.49 -13.42
CA ARG A 728 53.71 1.44 -12.83
C ARG A 728 54.26 2.08 -11.56
N LEU A 729 54.82 1.30 -10.64
CA LEU A 729 55.38 1.80 -9.39
C LEU A 729 56.65 2.63 -9.62
N PHE A 730 57.44 2.31 -10.64
CA PHE A 730 58.58 3.14 -11.04
C PHE A 730 58.13 4.55 -11.45
N LYS A 731 57.10 4.67 -12.30
CA LYS A 731 56.52 5.97 -12.67
C LYS A 731 56.05 6.75 -11.43
N LEU A 732 55.36 6.08 -10.51
CA LEU A 732 54.90 6.68 -9.26
C LEU A 732 56.08 7.16 -8.39
N ALA A 733 57.13 6.34 -8.27
CA ALA A 733 58.32 6.69 -7.50
C ALA A 733 59.03 7.91 -8.07
N VAL A 734 59.16 8.00 -9.41
CA VAL A 734 59.72 9.19 -10.09
C VAL A 734 58.89 10.43 -9.77
N ALA A 735 57.56 10.34 -9.85
CA ALA A 735 56.65 11.46 -9.58
C ALA A 735 56.73 11.92 -8.11
N GLN A 736 56.72 10.99 -7.15
CA GLN A 736 56.87 11.29 -5.72
C GLN A 736 58.24 11.88 -5.40
N PHE A 737 59.31 11.35 -6.00
CA PHE A 737 60.66 11.85 -5.82
C PHE A 737 60.83 13.27 -6.38
N ARG A 738 60.25 13.56 -7.55
CA ARG A 738 60.18 14.92 -8.11
C ARG A 738 59.47 15.89 -7.16
N ASN A 739 58.33 15.48 -6.59
CA ASN A 739 57.58 16.32 -5.66
C ASN A 739 58.37 16.58 -4.36
N TYR A 740 59.07 15.57 -3.86
CA TYR A 740 59.97 15.73 -2.72
C TYR A 740 61.09 16.74 -2.98
N LEU A 741 61.80 16.62 -4.11
CA LEU A 741 62.85 17.57 -4.49
C LEU A 741 62.32 19.00 -4.63
N ALA A 742 61.08 19.18 -5.14
CA ALA A 742 60.43 20.48 -5.20
C ALA A 742 60.16 21.07 -3.79
N THR A 743 59.85 20.22 -2.80
CA THR A 743 59.65 20.65 -1.41
C THR A 743 60.95 20.82 -0.60
N THR A 744 62.05 20.20 -1.04
CA THR A 744 63.36 20.25 -0.37
C THR A 744 64.49 20.60 -1.37
N PRO A 745 64.57 21.87 -1.81
CA PRO A 745 65.54 22.29 -2.83
C PRO A 745 67.00 22.13 -2.39
N GLU A 746 67.28 22.20 -1.08
CA GLU A 746 68.63 22.04 -0.51
C GLU A 746 69.28 20.68 -0.83
N VAL A 747 68.45 19.63 -0.94
CA VAL A 747 68.90 18.26 -1.28
C VAL A 747 69.36 18.20 -2.73
N LEU A 748 68.66 18.90 -3.62
CA LEU A 748 69.00 18.96 -5.04
C LEU A 748 70.30 19.74 -5.24
N GLU A 749 70.44 20.92 -4.63
CA GLU A 749 71.67 21.73 -4.69
C GLU A 749 72.89 20.95 -4.16
N SER A 750 72.71 20.21 -3.07
CA SER A 750 73.78 19.38 -2.49
C SER A 750 74.16 18.23 -3.41
N ALA A 751 73.18 17.59 -4.05
CA ALA A 751 73.43 16.52 -5.01
C ALA A 751 74.11 17.02 -6.30
N GLU A 752 73.78 18.22 -6.77
CA GLU A 752 74.45 18.87 -7.91
C GLU A 752 75.91 19.20 -7.58
N ARG A 753 76.18 19.74 -6.38
CA ARG A 753 77.56 20.00 -5.91
C ARG A 753 78.42 18.74 -5.83
N LEU A 754 77.79 17.59 -5.55
CA LEU A 754 78.44 16.28 -5.47
C LEU A 754 78.45 15.53 -6.81
N SER A 755 77.97 16.14 -7.91
CA SER A 755 77.86 15.53 -9.25
C SER A 755 77.04 14.23 -9.30
N LEU A 756 76.05 14.10 -8.42
CA LEU A 756 75.19 12.90 -8.31
C LEU A 756 73.97 12.94 -9.25
N VAL A 757 73.62 14.11 -9.78
CA VAL A 757 72.55 14.28 -10.78
C VAL A 757 73.12 14.00 -12.17
N THR A 758 72.89 12.80 -12.70
CA THR A 758 73.33 12.45 -14.06
C THR A 758 72.44 13.08 -15.12
N ASN A 759 72.93 13.17 -16.36
CA ASN A 759 72.10 13.57 -17.52
C ASN A 759 70.87 12.67 -17.72
N ARG A 760 70.91 11.41 -17.25
CA ARG A 760 69.79 10.48 -17.36
C ARG A 760 68.73 10.79 -16.32
N LEU A 761 69.15 11.05 -15.08
CA LEU A 761 68.27 11.48 -13.99
C LEU A 761 67.56 12.79 -14.32
N SER A 762 68.28 13.78 -14.86
CA SER A 762 67.70 15.09 -15.21
C SER A 762 66.67 14.99 -16.34
N VAL A 763 66.90 14.14 -17.34
CA VAL A 763 65.92 13.85 -18.41
C VAL A 763 64.70 13.11 -17.84
N CYS A 764 64.89 12.16 -16.92
CA CYS A 764 63.79 11.45 -16.27
C CYS A 764 62.93 12.37 -15.39
N LEU A 765 63.56 13.27 -14.64
CA LEU A 765 62.88 14.24 -13.80
C LEU A 765 62.16 15.33 -14.60
N SER A 766 62.65 15.69 -15.79
CA SER A 766 62.00 16.69 -16.66
C SER A 766 60.88 16.12 -17.54
N ALA A 767 60.78 14.79 -17.69
CA ALA A 767 59.67 14.17 -18.41
C ALA A 767 58.34 14.32 -17.65
N GLU A 768 57.40 15.10 -18.17
CA GLU A 768 56.03 15.17 -17.64
C GLU A 768 55.38 13.79 -17.68
N SER A 769 54.96 13.27 -16.52
CA SER A 769 54.16 12.05 -16.45
C SER A 769 52.78 12.41 -15.91
N ASN A 770 51.76 12.28 -16.75
CA ASN A 770 50.38 12.68 -16.45
C ASN A 770 49.61 11.66 -15.58
N ASP A 771 50.22 10.53 -15.19
CA ASP A 771 49.43 9.37 -14.76
C ASP A 771 49.07 9.34 -13.26
N VAL A 772 49.85 9.97 -12.36
CA VAL A 772 49.54 9.94 -10.91
C VAL A 772 50.04 11.20 -10.19
N ALA A 773 49.12 12.02 -9.67
CA ALA A 773 49.46 13.14 -8.81
C ALA A 773 49.70 12.64 -7.37
N PRO A 774 50.82 12.99 -6.72
CA PRO A 774 51.06 12.63 -5.32
C PRO A 774 50.06 13.34 -4.40
N SER A 775 49.40 12.58 -3.50
CA SER A 775 48.36 13.10 -2.59
C SER A 775 48.92 14.05 -1.49
N CYS A 776 50.19 13.87 -1.11
CA CYS A 776 50.86 14.71 -0.10
C CYS A 776 52.37 14.74 -0.38
N ALA A 777 53.08 15.75 0.15
CA ALA A 777 54.55 15.81 0.12
C ALA A 777 55.12 14.58 0.88
N PRO A 778 55.80 13.65 0.20
CA PRO A 778 56.22 12.40 0.83
C PRO A 778 57.44 12.63 1.74
N SER A 779 57.49 11.94 2.88
CA SER A 779 58.67 11.96 3.74
C SER A 779 59.83 11.19 3.10
N ARG A 780 61.06 11.52 3.49
CA ARG A 780 62.26 10.81 3.02
C ARG A 780 62.18 9.30 3.22
N GLU A 781 61.64 8.86 4.36
CA GLU A 781 61.51 7.44 4.71
C GLU A 781 60.51 6.69 3.80
N VAL A 782 59.42 7.35 3.44
CA VAL A 782 58.39 6.79 2.54
C VAL A 782 58.97 6.63 1.13
N ILE A 783 59.70 7.63 0.62
CA ILE A 783 60.34 7.55 -0.70
C ILE A 783 61.42 6.47 -0.73
N ALA A 784 62.26 6.39 0.30
CA ALA A 784 63.28 5.36 0.41
C ALA A 784 62.65 3.95 0.42
N SER A 785 61.54 3.77 1.14
CA SER A 785 60.80 2.51 1.18
C SER A 785 60.19 2.18 -0.18
N LEU A 786 59.62 3.16 -0.88
CA LEU A 786 59.06 2.98 -2.23
C LEU A 786 60.13 2.62 -3.26
N LEU A 787 61.28 3.30 -3.25
CA LEU A 787 62.40 3.01 -4.15
C LEU A 787 62.96 1.60 -3.90
N LYS A 788 63.10 1.20 -2.63
CA LYS A 788 63.52 -0.16 -2.27
C LYS A 788 62.54 -1.21 -2.80
N LEU A 789 61.23 -0.94 -2.68
CA LEU A 789 60.18 -1.83 -3.19
C LEU A 789 60.26 -1.95 -4.72
N VAL A 790 60.34 -0.81 -5.42
CA VAL A 790 60.47 -0.77 -6.88
C VAL A 790 61.73 -1.49 -7.35
N ASN A 791 62.87 -1.27 -6.70
CA ASN A 791 64.12 -1.95 -7.03
C ASN A 791 63.99 -3.47 -6.87
N THR A 792 63.40 -3.92 -5.77
CA THR A 792 63.17 -5.35 -5.52
C THR A 792 62.29 -5.97 -6.62
N LEU A 793 61.22 -5.29 -7.03
CA LEU A 793 60.33 -5.75 -8.09
C LEU A 793 60.99 -5.73 -9.47
N LEU A 794 61.76 -4.69 -9.80
CA LEU A 794 62.47 -4.59 -11.07
C LEU A 794 63.52 -5.70 -11.22
N VAL A 795 64.29 -5.99 -10.16
CA VAL A 795 65.33 -7.03 -10.14
C VAL A 795 64.74 -8.44 -10.17
N THR A 796 63.58 -8.66 -9.54
CA THR A 796 62.93 -9.99 -9.48
C THR A 796 62.01 -10.28 -10.67
N SER A 797 61.61 -9.27 -11.44
CA SER A 797 60.82 -9.43 -12.67
C SER A 797 61.71 -9.80 -13.88
N ALA A 798 61.13 -10.44 -14.90
CA ALA A 798 61.89 -10.92 -16.08
C ALA A 798 62.76 -9.82 -16.71
N TYR A 799 64.01 -10.17 -17.07
CA TYR A 799 65.03 -9.23 -17.55
C TYR A 799 64.62 -8.56 -18.87
N SER A 800 64.64 -7.23 -18.92
CA SER A 800 64.53 -6.43 -20.16
C SER A 800 65.52 -5.26 -20.13
N THR A 801 65.96 -4.80 -21.29
CA THR A 801 66.89 -3.65 -21.42
C THR A 801 66.34 -2.38 -20.78
N ARG A 802 65.03 -2.13 -20.96
CA ARG A 802 64.31 -1.01 -20.33
C ARG A 802 64.36 -1.07 -18.79
N ARG A 803 64.27 -2.27 -18.20
CA ARG A 803 64.33 -2.45 -16.74
C ARG A 803 65.73 -2.24 -16.19
N SER A 804 66.78 -2.58 -16.96
CA SER A 804 68.16 -2.26 -16.57
C SER A 804 68.37 -0.75 -16.40
N GLU A 805 67.79 0.07 -17.28
CA GLU A 805 67.85 1.52 -17.18
C GLU A 805 67.06 2.04 -15.96
N GLN A 806 65.85 1.50 -15.72
CA GLN A 806 65.06 1.84 -14.53
C GLN A 806 65.78 1.50 -13.22
N VAL A 807 66.45 0.34 -13.13
CA VAL A 807 67.25 -0.05 -11.94
C VAL A 807 68.40 0.94 -11.71
N THR A 808 69.11 1.36 -12.77
CA THR A 808 70.16 2.38 -12.62
C THR A 808 69.61 3.73 -12.15
N LEU A 809 68.45 4.15 -12.67
CA LEU A 809 67.79 5.39 -12.26
C LEU A 809 67.33 5.35 -10.79
N VAL A 810 66.79 4.21 -10.32
CA VAL A 810 66.41 4.03 -8.91
C VAL A 810 67.63 4.15 -8.00
N ALA A 811 68.77 3.55 -8.39
CA ALA A 811 70.02 3.65 -7.62
C ALA A 811 70.56 5.09 -7.57
N GLU A 812 70.44 5.85 -8.66
CA GLU A 812 70.79 7.27 -8.71
C GLU A 812 69.88 8.10 -7.78
N MET A 813 68.57 7.85 -7.78
CA MET A 813 67.62 8.50 -6.86
C MET A 813 67.92 8.18 -5.38
N GLU A 814 68.28 6.93 -5.06
CA GLU A 814 68.72 6.54 -3.72
C GLU A 814 69.99 7.27 -3.28
N ASN A 815 70.95 7.49 -4.19
CA ASN A 815 72.17 8.24 -3.89
C ASN A 815 71.87 9.72 -3.59
N VAL A 816 70.97 10.34 -4.36
CA VAL A 816 70.52 11.72 -4.11
C VAL A 816 69.79 11.84 -2.76
N LEU A 817 68.95 10.86 -2.39
CA LEU A 817 68.30 10.82 -1.07
C LEU A 817 69.27 10.71 0.11
N ARG A 818 70.50 10.24 -0.11
CA ARG A 818 71.53 10.20 0.94
C ARG A 818 72.17 11.56 1.22
N CYS A 819 72.02 12.53 0.30
CA CYS A 819 72.49 13.91 0.49
C CYS A 819 71.61 14.74 1.43
N ALA A 820 70.42 14.25 1.77
CA ALA A 820 69.48 14.89 2.68
C ALA A 820 69.82 14.67 4.18
N VAL A 821 71.11 14.55 4.52
CA VAL A 821 71.62 14.32 5.90
C VAL A 821 72.30 15.57 6.43
#